data_AF-A0A8T2XYX2-F1
#
_entry.id   AF-A0A8T2XYX2-F1
#
_cell.length_a   1.000
_cell.length_b   1.000
_cell.length_c   1.000
_cell.angle_alpha   90.00
_cell.angle_beta   90.00
_cell.angle_gamma   90.00
#
_symmetry.space_group_name_H-M   'P 1'
#
loop_
_entity.id
_entity.type
_entity.pdbx_description
1 polymer ?
#
loop_
_entity_poly.entity_id
_entity_poly.type
_entity_poly.pdbx_seq_one_letter_code
_entity_poly.pdbx_strand_id
1 'polypeptide(L)'
;MAMEEGGSNESCGSRVNENTTSPGSVLQGRQHPQRMQQKLEVYNEILSRLKETNHEEANLPGFDDQLWTHFNRLPARYALEVNVERAEDVLMHKRLLHLAHDPANRPAIEVRLVQVHPTSDDNSADFILPDSPSKEAAQRKSVHPPPAFGSSPNLEALALEANKFDDQDGDNSVHANSKFFKPMHEITFSSDDKPKLLSQLTSLLAHIGLNIQEAHAFSTLDGYSLDVFVVDGWPYEETEQLRTALEKEVIKIEAWSNHRSSSPTSDQEKSKIKYDPDHVAIPNDVTDVWEIDPKHLKFENKVASGSYGDLYKGTYYSQEVAIKILKPERVNSDLQKEFAQEVYIMRKVRHKNVVQFIGACTKLPSLCIVTEFMSGGSVYDYLHKQRGVFKLPTLLKAAIDVSKGMNYLHQNNIIHRDLKAANLLMDENEVIEHKPYDHKADVFSFGIVLWELLTGKLPYEYLTPLQAAVGVVQKCLRPTIPQNTQPKLAELLEKTWKQDPALRPDFSEIIEILQQIAKEVGDDGECRKEKSSGGFLSVLRRKFRSATRSYARARQPTSHPLNLSTKWNNFKCLAAISKQAQRFFSAVLPTVATRDTSATNRLIKKFVASSPKSIALDALSYLLSPDSTHHPLLYLLTLPLYLKISEASWFSWNPKLVAQVVVLLDKQGLDKELKALMSETVSRLQFNERELVLFYCNLIGFNSKHNWVRGFDDSYSRLNQFVSDSNSVYVKKQGYKAMISGLCEMGRAREAEDLIGEMRERGLKPKLFEFRCVLYGYGRLGLFKDMERILDKMESGEIEVDTVCANMVLASYGAHNALPEMGLWLRKMKTLGIPLSIRTCNSVLNSCPTIMALMRNLDAYYPVSIQELLKILSEEEAMLVKELIESSVLKEATKWDTSEGKLDLHGMHLGSAYVIMLQWMEEMRNRLSDGEHVIPAEITVVCGSGNHSTVRGESPVKSMITEIMAQTRSPMRIDRKNNGCFVAKGNVVKKWLC
;
A
#
# COMPACT_ATOMS: atom_id res chain seq x y z
N MET A 1 -14.76 52.05 -4.97
CA MET A 1 -13.84 53.20 -5.05
C MET A 1 -12.65 52.80 -4.20
N ALA A 2 -11.46 52.75 -4.80
CA ALA A 2 -10.50 51.63 -4.62
C ALA A 2 -11.14 50.30 -5.11
N MET A 3 -10.57 49.56 -6.07
CA MET A 3 -9.23 48.96 -6.21
C MET A 3 -9.12 47.69 -5.34
N GLU A 4 -8.91 46.47 -5.84
CA GLU A 4 -8.15 45.89 -6.98
C GLU A 4 -6.95 45.10 -6.44
N GLU A 5 -6.80 43.87 -6.95
CA GLU A 5 -5.64 42.98 -6.84
C GLU A 5 -5.23 42.48 -5.41
N GLY A 6 -4.67 41.28 -5.25
CA GLY A 6 -4.52 40.21 -6.25
C GLY A 6 -3.69 39.03 -5.73
N GLY A 7 -4.08 37.80 -6.12
CA GLY A 7 -3.32 36.56 -5.88
C GLY A 7 -3.30 36.04 -4.42
N SER A 8 -2.77 34.84 -4.15
CA SER A 8 -2.56 33.68 -5.04
C SER A 8 -2.14 32.44 -4.23
N ASN A 9 -2.81 31.29 -4.47
CA ASN A 9 -2.49 29.97 -3.90
C ASN A 9 -2.66 29.88 -2.35
N GLU A 10 -2.74 28.72 -1.70
CA GLU A 10 -2.76 27.31 -2.14
C GLU A 10 -4.12 26.67 -1.72
N SER A 11 -4.83 25.82 -2.48
CA SER A 11 -4.47 24.78 -3.46
C SER A 11 -3.94 23.46 -2.88
N CYS A 12 -4.87 22.63 -2.40
CA CYS A 12 -4.86 21.16 -2.55
C CYS A 12 -3.66 20.32 -2.03
N GLY A 13 -3.58 20.12 -0.72
CA GLY A 13 -2.83 19.01 -0.08
C GLY A 13 -3.69 17.77 0.24
N SER A 14 -4.53 17.28 -0.68
CA SER A 14 -5.60 16.32 -0.35
C SER A 14 -5.30 14.84 -0.65
N ARG A 15 -5.62 13.97 0.33
CA ARG A 15 -5.87 12.51 0.24
C ARG A 15 -4.66 11.56 0.08
N VAL A 16 -4.27 10.94 1.19
CA VAL A 16 -4.04 9.48 1.22
C VAL A 16 -5.40 8.78 1.21
N ASN A 17 -5.53 7.69 0.45
CA ASN A 17 -6.80 7.02 0.17
C ASN A 17 -6.88 5.66 0.92
N GLU A 18 -7.99 5.37 1.63
CA GLU A 18 -8.12 4.12 2.39
C GLU A 18 -8.57 2.93 1.52
N ASN A 19 -7.62 2.03 1.24
CA ASN A 19 -7.76 0.59 1.02
C ASN A 19 -9.13 0.03 0.56
N THR A 20 -9.31 -0.14 -0.75
CA THR A 20 -10.19 -1.18 -1.30
C THR A 20 -9.42 -2.50 -1.46
N THR A 21 -9.65 -3.47 -0.56
CA THR A 21 -8.97 -4.78 -0.61
C THR A 21 -9.59 -5.72 -1.64
N SER A 22 -8.84 -6.07 -2.69
CA SER A 22 -9.09 -7.26 -3.52
C SER A 22 -8.41 -8.51 -2.89
N PRO A 23 -8.94 -9.73 -3.12
CA PRO A 23 -8.52 -10.91 -2.34
C PRO A 23 -7.20 -11.53 -2.84
N GLY A 24 -6.06 -11.00 -2.38
CA GLY A 24 -4.73 -11.47 -2.81
C GLY A 24 -3.54 -11.25 -1.85
N SER A 25 -3.75 -10.92 -0.57
CA SER A 25 -2.69 -10.35 0.29
C SER A 25 -2.66 -10.83 1.77
N VAL A 26 -3.12 -12.05 2.07
CA VAL A 26 -3.36 -12.58 3.44
C VAL A 26 -2.07 -12.92 4.25
N LEU A 27 -0.98 -12.17 4.08
CA LEU A 27 0.28 -12.37 4.82
C LEU A 27 0.91 -11.10 5.44
N GLN A 28 0.50 -9.88 5.08
CA GLN A 28 1.11 -8.65 5.64
C GLN A 28 0.38 -8.07 6.87
N GLY A 29 -0.84 -8.50 7.17
CA GLY A 29 -1.71 -7.94 8.24
C GLY A 29 -1.29 -8.22 9.69
N ARG A 30 0.02 -8.25 10.02
CA ARG A 30 0.54 -8.54 11.38
C ARG A 30 1.50 -7.51 11.97
N GLN A 31 2.17 -6.68 11.17
CA GLN A 31 3.13 -5.67 11.68
C GLN A 31 2.51 -4.28 11.89
N HIS A 32 1.36 -4.00 11.26
CA HIS A 32 0.75 -2.67 11.25
C HIS A 32 0.27 -2.15 12.61
N PRO A 33 -0.29 -2.98 13.53
CA PRO A 33 -0.73 -2.50 14.84
C PRO A 33 0.44 -2.05 15.73
N GLN A 34 1.51 -2.85 15.81
CA GLN A 34 2.63 -2.61 16.72
C GLN A 34 3.34 -1.28 16.41
N ARG A 35 3.58 -0.99 15.13
CA ARG A 35 4.20 0.29 14.70
C ARG A 35 3.34 1.52 14.99
N MET A 36 2.01 1.36 15.03
CA MET A 36 1.10 2.46 15.37
C MET A 36 1.00 2.67 16.89
N GLN A 37 1.15 1.61 17.67
CA GLN A 37 1.24 1.66 19.13
C GLN A 37 2.55 2.33 19.60
N GLN A 38 3.71 1.94 19.04
CA GLN A 38 5.01 2.56 19.36
C GLN A 38 5.02 4.06 19.04
N LYS A 39 4.45 4.44 17.88
CA LYS A 39 4.27 5.84 17.47
C LYS A 39 3.36 6.63 18.41
N LEU A 40 2.43 5.96 19.08
CA LEU A 40 1.56 6.56 20.09
C LEU A 40 2.26 6.73 21.45
N GLU A 41 3.04 5.73 21.86
CA GLU A 41 3.81 5.73 23.11
C GLU A 41 4.81 6.90 23.14
N VAL A 42 5.61 7.07 22.08
CA VAL A 42 6.58 8.17 21.97
C VAL A 42 5.91 9.55 21.87
N TYR A 43 4.79 9.68 21.17
CA TYR A 43 4.01 10.92 21.14
C TYR A 43 3.51 11.32 22.55
N ASN A 44 3.06 10.34 23.36
CA ASN A 44 2.52 10.63 24.70
C ASN A 44 3.62 11.13 25.64
N GLU A 45 4.81 10.51 25.61
CA GLU A 45 5.96 10.90 26.44
C GLU A 45 6.48 12.30 26.06
N ILE A 46 6.60 12.60 24.77
CA ILE A 46 6.98 13.94 24.28
C ILE A 46 5.93 15.00 24.67
N LEU A 47 4.64 14.65 24.64
CA LEU A 47 3.58 15.55 25.08
C LEU A 47 3.59 15.79 26.60
N SER A 48 3.94 14.79 27.40
CA SER A 48 4.10 14.94 28.85
C SER A 48 5.25 15.90 29.16
N ARG A 49 6.42 15.65 28.57
CA ARG A 49 7.64 16.47 28.76
C ARG A 49 7.45 17.93 28.34
N LEU A 50 6.72 18.21 27.26
CA LEU A 50 6.41 19.59 26.84
C LEU A 50 5.47 20.33 27.81
N LYS A 51 4.64 19.59 28.57
CA LYS A 51 3.76 20.16 29.59
C LYS A 51 4.46 20.26 30.95
N GLU A 52 5.35 19.34 31.28
CA GLU A 52 6.21 19.37 32.47
C GLU A 52 7.28 20.49 32.41
N THR A 53 7.84 20.74 31.23
CA THR A 53 8.70 21.92 30.96
C THR A 53 7.89 23.22 30.83
N ASN A 54 6.56 23.15 30.88
CA ASN A 54 5.62 24.28 30.84
C ASN A 54 5.78 25.18 29.60
N HIS A 55 6.12 24.59 28.45
CA HIS A 55 6.41 25.30 27.20
C HIS A 55 5.16 26.03 26.67
N GLU A 56 5.28 27.30 26.27
CA GLU A 56 4.13 28.17 25.95
C GLU A 56 3.20 27.56 24.88
N GLU A 57 3.75 27.03 23.78
CA GLU A 57 2.93 26.36 22.74
C GLU A 57 2.13 25.17 23.30
N ALA A 58 2.65 24.44 24.29
CA ALA A 58 2.06 23.20 24.80
C ALA A 58 0.82 23.41 25.68
N ASN A 59 0.63 24.64 26.18
CA ASN A 59 -0.54 25.07 26.93
C ASN A 59 -1.67 25.62 26.02
N LEU A 60 -1.45 25.71 24.70
CA LEU A 60 -2.46 26.22 23.76
C LEU A 60 -3.58 25.19 23.48
N PRO A 61 -4.86 25.63 23.42
CA PRO A 61 -5.97 24.73 23.16
C PRO A 61 -5.86 24.09 21.76
N GLY A 62 -5.79 22.75 21.73
CA GLY A 62 -5.66 21.97 20.50
C GLY A 62 -4.22 21.64 20.08
N PHE A 63 -3.20 22.02 20.87
CA PHE A 63 -1.80 21.64 20.63
C PHE A 63 -1.62 20.12 20.46
N ASP A 64 -2.23 19.31 21.33
CA ASP A 64 -2.24 17.85 21.29
C ASP A 64 -2.64 17.29 19.89
N ASP A 65 -3.70 17.85 19.29
CA ASP A 65 -4.19 17.45 17.96
C ASP A 65 -3.24 17.91 16.84
N GLN A 66 -2.60 19.09 16.96
CA GLN A 66 -1.57 19.53 16.02
C GLN A 66 -0.32 18.64 16.07
N LEU A 67 0.17 18.33 17.27
CA LEU A 67 1.34 17.47 17.49
C LEU A 67 1.06 16.05 16.97
N TRP A 68 -0.14 15.50 17.24
CA TRP A 68 -0.52 14.19 16.70
C TRP A 68 -0.68 14.22 15.17
N THR A 69 -1.11 15.35 14.59
CA THR A 69 -1.17 15.53 13.14
C THR A 69 0.24 15.55 12.53
N HIS A 70 1.18 16.29 13.12
CA HIS A 70 2.61 16.28 12.74
C HIS A 70 3.18 14.86 12.75
N PHE A 71 3.01 14.12 13.85
CA PHE A 71 3.39 12.72 13.92
C PHE A 71 2.75 11.91 12.80
N ASN A 72 1.44 12.03 12.55
CA ASN A 72 0.74 11.23 11.53
C ASN A 72 1.19 11.53 10.08
N ARG A 73 1.61 12.76 9.77
CA ARG A 73 2.17 13.13 8.45
C ARG A 73 3.51 12.45 8.17
N LEU A 74 4.30 12.18 9.21
CA LEU A 74 5.63 11.56 9.13
C LEU A 74 5.59 10.02 9.19
N PRO A 75 6.58 9.32 8.61
CA PRO A 75 6.62 7.86 8.58
C PRO A 75 6.87 7.29 9.98
N ALA A 76 6.47 6.03 10.23
CA ALA A 76 6.60 5.43 11.56
C ALA A 76 8.04 5.36 12.11
N ARG A 77 9.08 5.43 11.25
CA ARG A 77 10.48 5.47 11.67
C ARG A 77 10.85 6.75 12.45
N TYR A 78 10.27 7.90 12.11
CA TYR A 78 10.51 9.16 12.81
C TYR A 78 10.23 9.04 14.31
N ALA A 79 9.16 8.33 14.69
CA ALA A 79 8.79 8.09 16.08
C ALA A 79 9.61 7.00 16.79
N LEU A 80 10.50 6.29 16.09
CA LEU A 80 11.45 5.33 16.66
C LEU A 80 12.87 5.93 16.78
N GLU A 81 13.14 6.98 16.00
CA GLU A 81 14.47 7.58 15.84
C GLU A 81 14.59 8.91 16.61
N VAL A 82 13.49 9.64 16.84
CA VAL A 82 13.52 10.97 17.50
C VAL A 82 13.84 10.89 19.00
N ASN A 83 14.71 11.81 19.47
CA ASN A 83 15.13 11.88 20.86
C ASN A 83 14.02 12.46 21.75
N VAL A 84 13.46 11.59 22.59
CA VAL A 84 12.35 11.90 23.50
C VAL A 84 12.76 12.84 24.65
N GLU A 85 14.07 12.96 24.94
CA GLU A 85 14.61 13.92 25.90
C GLU A 85 14.82 15.34 25.35
N ARG A 86 14.48 15.56 24.07
CA ARG A 86 14.49 16.83 23.35
C ARG A 86 13.13 17.07 22.70
N ALA A 87 12.10 17.14 23.53
CA ALA A 87 10.71 17.22 23.09
C ALA A 87 10.42 18.49 22.25
N GLU A 88 11.22 19.54 22.44
CA GLU A 88 11.22 20.80 21.70
C GLU A 88 11.63 20.62 20.23
N ASP A 89 12.50 19.66 19.91
CA ASP A 89 13.01 19.43 18.55
C ASP A 89 11.88 18.98 17.61
N VAL A 90 10.87 18.28 18.14
CA VAL A 90 9.65 17.95 17.40
C VAL A 90 8.85 19.19 17.00
N LEU A 91 8.93 20.27 17.78
CA LEU A 91 8.29 21.54 17.47
C LEU A 91 9.08 22.33 16.41
N MET A 92 10.42 22.24 16.45
CA MET A 92 11.29 22.74 15.38
C MET A 92 10.97 22.01 14.05
N HIS A 93 10.92 20.68 14.04
CA HIS A 93 10.53 19.90 12.86
C HIS A 93 9.12 20.25 12.35
N LYS A 94 8.14 20.43 13.26
CA LYS A 94 6.76 20.89 12.94
C LYS A 94 6.75 22.28 12.31
N ARG A 95 7.63 23.17 12.77
CA ARG A 95 7.76 24.56 12.31
C ARG A 95 8.42 24.62 10.93
N LEU A 96 9.53 23.92 10.69
CA LEU A 96 10.18 23.88 9.37
C LEU A 96 9.26 23.27 8.30
N LEU A 97 8.59 22.15 8.60
CA LEU A 97 7.62 21.55 7.68
C LEU A 97 6.42 22.45 7.41
N HIS A 98 6.08 23.39 8.31
CA HIS A 98 5.04 24.39 8.05
C HIS A 98 5.56 25.57 7.22
N LEU A 99 6.76 26.09 7.51
CA LEU A 99 7.40 27.15 6.73
C LEU A 99 7.60 26.73 5.27
N ALA A 100 8.02 25.48 5.04
CA ALA A 100 8.16 24.91 3.71
C ALA A 100 6.85 24.81 2.90
N HIS A 101 5.68 25.13 3.47
CA HIS A 101 4.44 25.24 2.66
C HIS A 101 4.42 26.54 1.86
N ASP A 102 4.99 27.64 2.35
CA ASP A 102 5.10 28.86 1.53
C ASP A 102 6.25 28.68 0.51
N PRO A 103 6.00 28.74 -0.82
CA PRO A 103 7.05 28.65 -1.83
C PRO A 103 8.18 29.67 -1.66
N ALA A 104 7.93 30.84 -1.07
CA ALA A 104 8.95 31.85 -0.80
C ALA A 104 9.93 31.45 0.33
N ASN A 105 9.57 30.44 1.14
CA ASN A 105 10.36 29.92 2.25
C ASN A 105 10.90 28.49 1.97
N ARG A 106 10.90 28.04 0.71
CA ARG A 106 11.44 26.72 0.31
C ARG A 106 12.90 26.84 -0.18
N PRO A 107 13.79 25.90 0.18
CA PRO A 107 13.67 25.00 1.32
C PRO A 107 13.81 25.77 2.64
N ALA A 108 13.05 25.39 3.66
CA ALA A 108 13.20 25.95 5.00
C ALA A 108 14.43 25.32 5.67
N ILE A 109 15.36 26.15 6.17
CA ILE A 109 16.64 25.70 6.75
C ILE A 109 16.73 26.15 8.21
N GLU A 110 17.18 25.26 9.09
CA GLU A 110 17.68 25.61 10.42
C GLU A 110 19.08 25.00 10.63
N VAL A 111 19.96 25.73 11.30
CA VAL A 111 21.32 25.31 11.64
C VAL A 111 21.54 25.55 13.13
N ARG A 112 22.02 24.54 13.88
CA ARG A 112 22.32 24.68 15.31
C ARG A 112 23.56 23.89 15.72
N LEU A 113 24.18 24.29 16.83
CA LEU A 113 25.28 23.52 17.44
C LEU A 113 24.72 22.36 18.27
N VAL A 114 25.33 21.18 18.10
CA VAL A 114 25.05 19.96 18.86
C VAL A 114 26.34 19.34 19.40
N GLN A 115 26.24 18.58 20.49
CA GLN A 115 27.37 18.07 21.26
C GLN A 115 27.14 16.62 21.68
N VAL A 116 27.99 15.71 21.21
CA VAL A 116 27.92 14.28 21.54
C VAL A 116 28.69 13.97 22.82
N HIS A 117 28.15 13.06 23.61
CA HIS A 117 28.64 12.71 24.94
C HIS A 117 29.13 11.26 24.92
N PRO A 118 30.38 10.96 25.32
CA PRO A 118 30.85 9.57 25.41
C PRO A 118 30.16 8.88 26.60
N THR A 119 29.54 7.73 26.32
CA THR A 119 28.96 6.84 27.35
C THR A 119 30.06 6.22 28.19
N SER A 120 29.86 6.17 29.52
CA SER A 120 30.75 5.48 30.46
C SER A 120 30.09 4.20 30.93
N ASP A 121 30.72 3.06 30.67
CA ASP A 121 30.29 1.75 31.20
C ASP A 121 30.28 1.78 32.74
N ASP A 122 29.09 1.83 33.33
CA ASP A 122 28.89 1.68 34.77
C ASP A 122 28.11 0.40 35.04
N ASN A 123 28.85 -0.72 35.13
CA ASN A 123 28.29 -2.06 35.29
C ASN A 123 29.17 -2.93 36.21
N SER A 124 29.54 -2.37 37.36
CA SER A 124 30.10 -3.12 38.50
C SER A 124 29.17 -3.02 39.70
N ALA A 125 28.64 -4.15 40.16
CA ALA A 125 27.68 -4.20 41.24
C ALA A 125 28.33 -4.33 42.64
N ASP A 126 27.60 -3.83 43.64
CA ASP A 126 27.73 -4.07 45.08
C ASP A 126 29.09 -3.82 45.76
N PHE A 127 29.23 -2.64 46.36
CA PHE A 127 29.62 -2.55 47.77
C PHE A 127 28.84 -1.43 48.49
N ILE A 128 28.30 -1.74 49.67
CA ILE A 128 27.52 -0.82 50.52
C ILE A 128 28.38 -0.34 51.69
N LEU A 129 28.33 0.96 52.00
CA LEU A 129 28.18 1.60 53.33
C LEU A 129 28.23 3.15 53.16
N PRO A 130 27.80 3.98 54.16
CA PRO A 130 27.06 5.21 53.86
C PRO A 130 27.78 6.56 54.17
N ASP A 131 26.99 7.63 54.06
CA ASP A 131 27.15 8.99 54.60
C ASP A 131 28.12 9.98 53.90
N SER A 132 27.54 10.82 53.04
CA SER A 132 27.86 12.26 52.96
C SER A 132 26.83 13.04 52.10
N PRO A 133 26.29 14.19 52.57
CA PRO A 133 25.21 14.90 51.87
C PRO A 133 25.72 16.01 50.93
N SER A 134 26.10 15.67 49.69
CA SER A 134 26.41 16.69 48.66
C SER A 134 26.31 16.17 47.21
N LYS A 135 25.10 16.21 46.60
CA LYS A 135 24.90 15.91 45.16
C LYS A 135 24.08 16.94 44.36
N GLU A 136 23.90 18.15 44.89
CA GLU A 136 23.20 19.26 44.18
C GLU A 136 24.14 20.19 43.38
N ALA A 137 25.46 19.92 43.36
CA ALA A 137 26.47 20.86 42.85
C ALA A 137 27.23 20.42 41.58
N ALA A 138 26.86 19.29 40.95
CA ALA A 138 27.64 18.70 39.85
C ALA A 138 27.02 18.85 38.44
N GLN A 139 25.76 19.30 38.32
CA GLN A 139 25.11 19.50 37.01
C GLN A 139 25.37 20.91 36.45
N ARG A 140 26.53 21.14 35.82
CA ARG A 140 26.74 22.29 34.91
C ARG A 140 27.97 22.09 34.00
N LYS A 141 27.84 22.55 32.75
CA LYS A 141 28.83 22.51 31.63
C LYS A 141 28.88 21.22 30.78
N SER A 142 27.73 20.80 30.28
CA SER A 142 27.60 20.63 28.82
C SER A 142 27.10 21.96 28.24
N VAL A 143 27.52 22.36 27.02
CA VAL A 143 27.28 23.73 26.50
C VAL A 143 26.24 23.75 25.38
N HIS A 144 26.16 22.68 24.60
CA HIS A 144 25.20 22.53 23.50
C HIS A 144 24.36 21.24 23.66
N PRO A 145 23.14 21.17 23.09
CA PRO A 145 22.28 19.99 23.19
C PRO A 145 22.84 18.76 22.44
N PRO A 146 22.41 17.52 22.78
CA PRO A 146 22.62 16.37 21.91
C PRO A 146 21.79 16.48 20.62
N PRO A 147 22.10 15.70 19.57
CA PRO A 147 21.33 15.71 18.31
C PRO A 147 19.87 15.25 18.47
N ALA A 148 19.01 15.70 17.55
CA ALA A 148 17.56 15.52 17.58
C ALA A 148 17.10 14.04 17.46
N PHE A 149 17.98 13.17 16.98
CA PHE A 149 17.74 11.73 16.79
C PHE A 149 18.67 10.86 17.66
N GLY A 150 19.20 11.46 18.73
CA GLY A 150 20.16 10.82 19.64
C GLY A 150 21.59 10.86 19.12
N SER A 151 22.48 10.11 19.77
CA SER A 151 23.83 9.85 19.25
C SER A 151 23.87 8.38 18.80
N SER A 152 24.21 8.09 17.54
CA SER A 152 24.48 6.69 17.19
C SER A 152 25.79 6.22 17.87
N PRO A 153 25.95 4.92 18.16
CA PRO A 153 27.18 4.38 18.76
C PRO A 153 28.46 4.71 17.99
N ASN A 154 28.36 5.08 16.71
CA ASN A 154 29.49 5.55 15.91
C ASN A 154 29.95 6.96 16.32
N LEU A 155 29.04 7.88 16.64
CA LEU A 155 29.42 9.22 17.11
C LEU A 155 29.92 9.18 18.56
N GLU A 156 29.37 8.28 19.39
CA GLU A 156 29.93 8.01 20.73
C GLU A 156 31.35 7.42 20.64
N ALA A 157 31.58 6.47 19.73
CA ALA A 157 32.91 5.92 19.47
C ALA A 157 33.90 6.99 18.96
N LEU A 158 33.49 7.89 18.05
CA LEU A 158 34.33 9.00 17.59
C LEU A 158 34.67 9.98 18.73
N ALA A 159 33.73 10.22 19.66
CA ALA A 159 34.02 11.00 20.87
C ALA A 159 35.01 10.28 21.82
N LEU A 160 34.94 8.95 21.90
CA LEU A 160 35.89 8.13 22.67
C LEU A 160 37.28 8.02 22.01
N GLU A 161 37.37 8.04 20.68
CA GLU A 161 38.65 8.04 19.96
C GLU A 161 39.37 9.39 20.03
N ALA A 162 38.64 10.51 19.94
CA ALA A 162 39.21 11.83 20.13
C ALA A 162 39.88 11.99 21.51
N ASN A 163 39.30 11.40 22.55
CA ASN A 163 39.87 11.39 23.91
C ASN A 163 41.07 10.42 24.10
N LYS A 164 41.59 9.77 23.04
CA LYS A 164 42.76 8.86 23.10
C LYS A 164 44.00 9.38 22.37
N PHE A 165 43.92 10.47 21.62
CA PHE A 165 45.03 10.94 20.78
C PHE A 165 46.00 11.92 21.47
N ASP A 166 45.59 12.59 22.55
CA ASP A 166 46.45 13.54 23.30
C ASP A 166 47.28 12.89 24.44
N ASP A 167 47.01 11.63 24.79
CA ASP A 167 47.62 10.93 25.95
C ASP A 167 49.11 10.52 25.75
N GLN A 168 49.83 11.17 24.81
CA GLN A 168 51.24 10.88 24.50
C GLN A 168 52.22 12.08 24.56
N ASP A 169 51.76 13.33 24.51
CA ASP A 169 52.64 14.51 24.63
C ASP A 169 52.54 15.14 26.03
N GLY A 170 53.50 14.80 26.91
CA GLY A 170 53.49 15.24 28.30
C GLY A 170 54.48 16.37 28.62
N ASP A 171 53.96 17.56 28.97
CA ASP A 171 54.58 18.43 29.99
C ASP A 171 53.52 19.26 30.74
N ASN A 172 53.93 19.94 31.81
CA ASN A 172 53.10 20.37 32.93
C ASN A 172 52.51 21.78 32.77
N SER A 173 51.19 21.93 32.95
CA SER A 173 50.63 23.07 33.69
C SER A 173 49.24 22.75 34.28
N VAL A 174 48.78 23.55 35.25
CA VAL A 174 47.74 23.12 36.22
C VAL A 174 46.35 23.66 35.86
N HIS A 175 45.57 22.90 35.11
CA HIS A 175 44.10 22.98 35.11
C HIS A 175 43.47 21.59 34.89
N ALA A 176 42.74 21.08 35.90
CA ALA A 176 42.16 19.74 35.86
C ALA A 176 40.73 19.72 35.27
N ASN A 177 40.38 18.57 34.66
CA ASN A 177 39.02 18.16 34.28
C ASN A 177 38.26 19.04 33.27
N SER A 178 38.72 19.05 32.01
CA SER A 178 37.85 19.22 30.84
C SER A 178 37.80 17.93 30.03
N LYS A 179 36.71 17.15 30.16
CA LYS A 179 36.38 16.13 29.15
C LYS A 179 36.16 16.87 27.82
N PHE A 180 36.95 16.57 26.79
CA PHE A 180 36.77 17.22 25.50
C PHE A 180 35.55 16.64 24.78
N PHE A 181 34.56 17.49 24.54
CA PHE A 181 33.41 17.21 23.72
C PHE A 181 33.63 17.85 22.35
N LYS A 182 33.31 17.14 21.27
CA LYS A 182 33.38 17.70 19.91
C LYS A 182 32.07 18.41 19.57
N PRO A 183 32.04 19.75 19.41
CA PRO A 183 30.88 20.43 18.84
C PRO A 183 30.76 20.09 17.35
N MET A 184 29.53 19.96 16.89
CA MET A 184 29.14 19.69 15.50
C MET A 184 27.93 20.55 15.14
N HIS A 185 27.64 20.71 13.86
CA HIS A 185 26.43 21.38 13.40
C HIS A 185 25.35 20.36 13.06
N GLU A 186 24.14 20.58 13.53
CA GLU A 186 22.94 19.90 13.01
C GLU A 186 22.22 20.87 12.07
N ILE A 187 22.08 20.45 10.82
CA ILE A 187 21.43 21.20 9.73
C ILE A 187 20.16 20.45 9.36
N THR A 188 19.02 21.13 9.41
CA THR A 188 17.73 20.56 9.02
C THR A 188 17.15 21.34 7.85
N PHE A 189 16.84 20.63 6.77
CA PHE A 189 16.12 21.14 5.60
C PHE A 189 14.68 20.62 5.60
N SER A 190 13.74 21.43 5.11
CA SER A 190 12.42 20.95 4.69
C SER A 190 12.03 21.53 3.34
N SER A 191 11.57 20.66 2.43
CA SER A 191 11.43 20.97 1.00
C SER A 191 10.38 20.08 0.32
N ASP A 192 10.16 20.22 -0.98
CA ASP A 192 9.32 19.28 -1.74
C ASP A 192 10.02 17.90 -1.86
N ASP A 193 9.29 16.78 -1.72
CA ASP A 193 9.83 15.41 -1.89
C ASP A 193 10.11 15.09 -3.38
N LYS A 194 11.20 15.67 -3.90
CA LYS A 194 11.65 15.58 -5.29
C LYS A 194 12.76 14.52 -5.43
N PRO A 195 12.65 13.57 -6.38
CA PRO A 195 13.73 12.62 -6.64
C PRO A 195 15.01 13.36 -7.05
N LYS A 196 16.15 12.91 -6.49
CA LYS A 196 17.49 13.51 -6.59
C LYS A 196 17.75 14.75 -5.73
N LEU A 197 16.74 15.40 -5.12
CA LEU A 197 16.97 16.59 -4.29
C LEU A 197 17.89 16.31 -3.08
N LEU A 198 17.68 15.18 -2.39
CA LEU A 198 18.58 14.70 -1.33
C LEU A 198 20.04 14.52 -1.81
N SER A 199 20.25 14.14 -3.08
CA SER A 199 21.59 14.03 -3.68
C SER A 199 22.19 15.39 -4.03
N GLN A 200 21.36 16.39 -4.36
CA GLN A 200 21.79 17.77 -4.59
C GLN A 200 22.17 18.44 -3.26
N LEU A 201 21.36 18.27 -2.20
CA LEU A 201 21.67 18.73 -0.84
C LEU A 201 22.96 18.08 -0.31
N THR A 202 23.10 16.75 -0.43
CA THR A 202 24.34 16.04 -0.06
C THR A 202 25.56 16.57 -0.82
N SER A 203 25.41 16.88 -2.12
CA SER A 203 26.49 17.46 -2.92
C SER A 203 26.78 18.93 -2.57
N LEU A 204 25.80 19.69 -2.10
CA LEU A 204 25.96 21.08 -1.65
C LEU A 204 26.70 21.13 -0.31
N LEU A 205 26.33 20.27 0.64
CA LEU A 205 27.04 20.16 1.93
C LEU A 205 28.51 19.80 1.70
N ALA A 206 28.79 18.82 0.82
CA ALA A 206 30.14 18.45 0.43
C ALA A 206 30.89 19.56 -0.34
N HIS A 207 30.19 20.38 -1.16
CA HIS A 207 30.80 21.52 -1.87
C HIS A 207 31.19 22.67 -0.92
N ILE A 208 30.42 22.86 0.16
CA ILE A 208 30.72 23.81 1.25
C ILE A 208 31.86 23.29 2.15
N GLY A 209 32.24 22.01 2.03
CA GLY A 209 33.33 21.38 2.80
C GLY A 209 32.88 20.69 4.08
N LEU A 210 31.58 20.45 4.24
CA LEU A 210 31.00 19.79 5.41
C LEU A 210 31.04 18.27 5.24
N ASN A 211 31.59 17.55 6.22
CA ASN A 211 31.48 16.08 6.27
C ASN A 211 30.25 15.70 7.09
N ILE A 212 29.31 15.03 6.45
CA ILE A 212 28.12 14.47 7.11
C ILE A 212 28.55 13.30 7.99
N GLN A 213 28.33 13.37 9.31
CA GLN A 213 28.64 12.31 10.27
C GLN A 213 27.44 11.38 10.52
N GLU A 214 26.22 11.93 10.44
CA GLU A 214 24.95 11.23 10.50
C GLU A 214 23.89 11.95 9.66
N ALA A 215 22.93 11.22 9.09
CA ALA A 215 21.84 11.81 8.30
C ALA A 215 20.54 10.99 8.36
N HIS A 216 19.42 11.70 8.52
CA HIS A 216 18.07 11.15 8.62
C HIS A 216 17.15 11.88 7.64
N ALA A 217 16.40 11.15 6.82
CA ALA A 217 15.54 11.70 5.78
C ALA A 217 14.09 11.20 5.94
N PHE A 218 13.10 12.08 5.84
CA PHE A 218 11.69 11.75 6.10
C PHE A 218 10.72 12.39 5.09
N SER A 219 10.29 11.61 4.09
CA SER A 219 9.12 11.94 3.25
C SER A 219 7.83 11.97 4.06
N THR A 220 7.03 13.03 3.94
CA THR A 220 5.69 13.14 4.51
C THR A 220 4.60 12.60 3.58
N LEU A 221 3.43 12.30 4.14
CA LEU A 221 2.26 11.83 3.39
C LEU A 221 1.64 12.87 2.44
N ASP A 222 2.04 14.14 2.54
CA ASP A 222 1.57 15.26 1.73
C ASP A 222 2.63 15.82 0.75
N GLY A 223 3.78 15.14 0.61
CA GLY A 223 4.73 15.40 -0.49
C GLY A 223 5.89 16.35 -0.14
N TYR A 224 6.18 16.54 1.13
CA TYR A 224 7.36 17.29 1.61
C TYR A 224 8.43 16.33 2.16
N SER A 225 9.68 16.79 2.24
CA SER A 225 10.77 16.15 2.96
C SER A 225 11.09 16.91 4.26
N LEU A 226 11.67 16.17 5.20
CA LEU A 226 12.40 16.70 6.35
C LEU A 226 13.73 15.92 6.40
N ASP A 227 14.83 16.61 6.11
CA ASP A 227 16.15 16.02 5.92
C ASP A 227 17.15 16.66 6.89
N VAL A 228 17.63 15.86 7.84
CA VAL A 228 18.42 16.28 9.01
C VAL A 228 19.83 15.69 8.89
N PHE A 229 20.85 16.53 9.01
CA PHE A 229 22.26 16.17 8.86
C PHE A 229 23.05 16.65 10.07
N VAL A 230 23.76 15.75 10.76
CA VAL A 230 24.81 16.12 11.71
C VAL A 230 26.14 16.16 10.94
N VAL A 231 26.84 17.29 10.97
CA VAL A 231 28.04 17.55 10.16
C VAL A 231 29.20 18.09 11.00
N ASP A 232 30.42 17.88 10.52
CA ASP A 232 31.62 18.62 10.95
C ASP A 232 32.36 19.24 9.75
N GLY A 233 33.42 20.00 10.02
CA GLY A 233 34.23 20.70 8.99
C GLY A 233 34.05 22.22 8.94
N TRP A 234 33.20 22.80 9.80
CA TRP A 234 33.02 24.27 9.92
C TRP A 234 33.35 24.76 11.34
N PRO A 235 33.93 25.96 11.54
CA PRO A 235 34.13 26.55 12.86
C PRO A 235 32.82 26.73 13.64
N TYR A 236 32.79 26.35 14.92
CA TYR A 236 31.54 26.40 15.71
C TYR A 236 31.13 27.85 16.05
N GLU A 237 32.10 28.76 16.16
CA GLU A 237 31.88 30.20 16.35
C GLU A 237 31.15 30.85 15.16
N GLU A 238 31.15 30.23 13.98
CA GLU A 238 30.69 30.82 12.71
C GLU A 238 29.35 30.26 12.22
N THR A 239 28.51 29.77 13.14
CA THR A 239 27.22 29.10 12.85
C THR A 239 26.26 29.94 11.98
N GLU A 240 26.17 31.25 12.20
CA GLU A 240 25.36 32.14 11.34
C GLU A 240 26.00 32.41 9.96
N GLN A 241 27.32 32.31 9.84
CA GLN A 241 28.00 32.39 8.54
C GLN A 241 27.74 31.11 7.74
N LEU A 242 27.75 29.96 8.39
CA LEU A 242 27.34 28.67 7.81
C LEU A 242 25.88 28.73 7.32
N ARG A 243 24.96 29.22 8.15
CA ARG A 243 23.55 29.47 7.75
C ARG A 243 23.47 30.32 6.48
N THR A 244 24.13 31.48 6.49
CA THR A 244 24.16 32.43 5.36
C THR A 244 24.76 31.80 4.09
N ALA A 245 25.78 30.94 4.24
CA ALA A 245 26.40 30.22 3.12
C ALA A 245 25.44 29.17 2.53
N LEU A 246 24.77 28.38 3.38
CA LEU A 246 23.79 27.38 2.97
C LEU A 246 22.62 28.02 2.19
N GLU A 247 22.01 29.07 2.76
CA GLU A 247 20.91 29.82 2.13
C GLU A 247 21.34 30.39 0.76
N LYS A 248 22.55 30.92 0.64
CA LYS A 248 23.10 31.48 -0.61
C LYS A 248 23.42 30.44 -1.69
N GLU A 249 23.93 29.27 -1.32
CA GLU A 249 24.24 28.20 -2.29
C GLU A 249 22.97 27.46 -2.76
N VAL A 250 21.97 27.33 -1.88
CA VAL A 250 20.66 26.74 -2.19
C VAL A 250 19.95 27.48 -3.33
N ILE A 251 19.95 28.82 -3.31
CA ILE A 251 19.32 29.66 -4.35
C ILE A 251 19.90 29.35 -5.76
N LYS A 252 21.16 28.92 -5.86
CA LYS A 252 21.78 28.56 -7.16
C LYS A 252 21.23 27.26 -7.73
N ILE A 253 20.82 26.30 -6.89
CA ILE A 253 20.27 25.02 -7.33
C ILE A 253 18.92 25.22 -8.04
N GLU A 254 18.10 26.15 -7.56
CA GLU A 254 16.85 26.51 -8.22
C GLU A 254 17.09 27.30 -9.52
N ALA A 255 18.05 28.23 -9.52
CA ALA A 255 18.45 28.97 -10.72
C ALA A 255 18.94 28.04 -11.84
N TRP A 256 19.75 27.01 -11.53
CA TRP A 256 20.18 26.01 -12.50
C TRP A 256 19.06 25.09 -13.01
N SER A 257 17.95 24.98 -12.29
CA SER A 257 16.77 24.23 -12.74
C SER A 257 15.96 25.00 -13.80
N ASN A 258 15.95 26.33 -13.72
CA ASN A 258 15.24 27.21 -14.67
C ASN A 258 16.07 27.59 -15.91
N HIS A 259 17.40 27.71 -15.81
CA HIS A 259 18.25 28.19 -16.91
C HIS A 259 18.72 27.09 -17.89
N ARG A 260 17.79 26.55 -18.69
CA ARG A 260 18.11 25.91 -19.99
C ARG A 260 17.19 26.35 -21.15
N SER A 261 16.60 27.54 -21.05
CA SER A 261 15.72 28.17 -22.06
C SER A 261 16.34 29.45 -22.66
N SER A 262 17.52 29.35 -23.25
CA SER A 262 18.09 30.42 -24.10
C SER A 262 18.94 29.83 -25.23
N SER A 263 18.66 30.22 -26.47
CA SER A 263 19.36 29.79 -27.68
C SER A 263 20.37 30.84 -28.17
N PRO A 264 21.57 30.44 -28.62
CA PRO A 264 22.42 31.25 -29.49
C PRO A 264 22.10 30.98 -30.97
N THR A 265 22.03 32.02 -31.80
CA THR A 265 21.78 31.93 -33.25
C THR A 265 23.06 32.02 -34.08
N SER A 266 23.28 31.07 -34.98
CA SER A 266 23.87 31.32 -36.30
C SER A 266 23.58 30.17 -37.28
N ASP A 267 23.33 30.52 -38.53
CA ASP A 267 22.95 29.66 -39.68
C ASP A 267 23.97 28.52 -39.96
N GLN A 268 23.63 27.40 -40.63
CA GLN A 268 23.17 27.37 -42.03
C GLN A 268 22.47 26.06 -42.50
N GLU A 269 21.65 26.21 -43.56
CA GLU A 269 21.33 25.24 -44.63
C GLU A 269 20.55 23.92 -44.33
N LYS A 270 19.22 24.04 -44.31
CA LYS A 270 18.25 23.25 -45.12
C LYS A 270 18.32 21.70 -45.15
N SER A 271 17.36 21.06 -44.49
CA SER A 271 16.44 20.13 -45.18
C SER A 271 15.04 20.16 -44.54
N LYS A 272 13.97 20.06 -45.33
CA LYS A 272 12.58 20.16 -44.83
C LYS A 272 12.01 18.79 -44.47
N ILE A 273 11.81 18.55 -43.18
CA ILE A 273 10.85 17.56 -42.67
C ILE A 273 9.83 18.33 -41.82
N LYS A 274 8.53 18.03 -41.99
CA LYS A 274 7.49 18.58 -41.11
C LYS A 274 7.61 17.92 -39.74
N TYR A 275 7.81 18.72 -38.69
CA TYR A 275 7.56 18.26 -37.32
C TYR A 275 6.06 18.34 -37.02
N ASP A 276 5.52 17.25 -36.46
CA ASP A 276 4.18 17.18 -35.90
C ASP A 276 4.27 17.49 -34.39
N PRO A 277 3.45 18.39 -33.80
CA PRO A 277 3.69 18.91 -32.45
C PRO A 277 3.58 17.89 -31.29
N ASP A 278 3.01 16.71 -31.52
CA ASP A 278 2.57 15.79 -30.46
C ASP A 278 3.62 14.76 -29.98
N HIS A 279 4.83 14.75 -30.56
CA HIS A 279 5.85 13.73 -30.33
C HIS A 279 7.01 14.22 -29.45
N VAL A 280 7.45 13.39 -28.51
CA VAL A 280 8.68 13.62 -27.74
C VAL A 280 9.89 13.50 -28.68
N ALA A 281 10.66 14.57 -28.82
CA ALA A 281 11.80 14.62 -29.73
C ALA A 281 12.98 13.76 -29.25
N ILE A 282 13.28 12.68 -29.98
CA ILE A 282 14.44 11.81 -29.78
C ILE A 282 15.46 12.03 -30.92
N PRO A 283 16.79 11.99 -30.67
CA PRO A 283 17.79 12.11 -31.75
C PRO A 283 17.62 11.05 -32.85
N ASN A 284 17.59 11.53 -34.10
CA ASN A 284 17.43 10.71 -35.29
C ASN A 284 18.78 10.29 -35.88
N ASP A 285 19.34 9.19 -35.39
CA ASP A 285 20.26 8.38 -36.19
C ASP A 285 19.49 7.77 -37.38
N VAL A 286 20.08 7.83 -38.58
CA VAL A 286 19.36 7.80 -39.88
C VAL A 286 18.64 6.47 -40.23
N THR A 287 18.89 5.39 -39.47
CA THR A 287 18.29 4.06 -39.72
C THR A 287 17.91 3.33 -38.44
N ASP A 288 16.61 3.31 -38.10
CA ASP A 288 15.93 2.17 -37.47
C ASP A 288 14.41 2.46 -37.39
N VAL A 289 13.57 1.42 -37.50
CA VAL A 289 12.10 1.54 -37.31
C VAL A 289 11.72 0.96 -35.95
N TRP A 290 11.71 1.83 -34.94
CA TRP A 290 11.54 1.47 -33.52
C TRP A 290 10.33 2.15 -32.85
N GLU A 291 9.71 3.14 -33.52
CA GLU A 291 8.45 3.74 -33.07
C GLU A 291 7.31 2.75 -33.35
N ILE A 292 6.56 2.40 -32.32
CA ILE A 292 5.43 1.46 -32.37
C ILE A 292 4.14 2.26 -32.39
N ASP A 293 3.25 2.02 -33.37
CA ASP A 293 1.85 2.46 -33.26
C ASP A 293 1.20 1.71 -32.08
N PRO A 294 0.67 2.41 -31.05
CA PRO A 294 0.01 1.79 -29.90
C PRO A 294 -1.08 0.79 -30.27
N LYS A 295 -1.72 0.91 -31.45
CA LYS A 295 -2.76 -0.02 -31.94
C LYS A 295 -2.25 -1.43 -32.21
N HIS A 296 -0.93 -1.61 -32.38
CA HIS A 296 -0.30 -2.91 -32.55
C HIS A 296 0.09 -3.58 -31.22
N LEU A 297 0.01 -2.86 -30.09
CA LEU A 297 0.23 -3.39 -28.75
C LEU A 297 -1.07 -3.89 -28.14
N LYS A 298 -1.09 -5.15 -27.70
CA LYS A 298 -2.23 -5.75 -27.00
C LYS A 298 -1.87 -6.03 -25.55
N PHE A 299 -2.40 -5.22 -24.64
CA PHE A 299 -2.20 -5.36 -23.20
C PHE A 299 -2.94 -6.60 -22.66
N GLU A 300 -2.30 -7.34 -21.77
CA GLU A 300 -2.89 -8.48 -21.06
C GLU A 300 -3.08 -8.16 -19.57
N ASN A 301 -2.08 -8.47 -18.73
CA ASN A 301 -2.15 -8.36 -17.27
C ASN A 301 -1.12 -7.32 -16.79
N LYS A 302 -1.50 -6.49 -15.81
CA LYS A 302 -0.55 -5.61 -15.13
C LYS A 302 0.40 -6.46 -14.26
N VAL A 303 1.70 -6.34 -14.51
CA VAL A 303 2.78 -7.10 -13.85
C VAL A 303 3.31 -6.35 -12.64
N ALA A 304 3.51 -5.04 -12.76
CA ALA A 304 4.00 -4.20 -11.67
C ALA A 304 3.44 -2.76 -11.75
N SER A 305 3.55 -2.03 -10.64
CA SER A 305 3.22 -0.60 -10.53
C SER A 305 4.40 0.14 -9.92
N GLY A 306 5.00 1.06 -10.68
CA GLY A 306 6.09 1.93 -10.22
C GLY A 306 5.62 3.35 -9.90
N SER A 307 6.57 4.16 -9.42
CA SER A 307 6.42 5.60 -9.15
C SER A 307 6.17 6.44 -10.40
N TYR A 308 6.83 6.07 -11.50
CA TYR A 308 6.85 6.81 -12.77
C TYR A 308 5.99 6.18 -13.89
N GLY A 309 5.63 4.90 -13.73
CA GLY A 309 4.90 4.15 -14.75
C GLY A 309 4.39 2.80 -14.25
N ASP A 310 3.61 2.12 -15.09
CA ASP A 310 3.03 0.81 -14.85
C ASP A 310 3.52 -0.20 -15.88
N LEU A 311 3.91 -1.39 -15.42
CA LEU A 311 4.42 -2.46 -16.28
C LEU A 311 3.32 -3.48 -16.55
N TYR A 312 3.04 -3.75 -17.81
CA TYR A 312 2.07 -4.75 -18.27
C TYR A 312 2.78 -5.86 -19.04
N LYS A 313 2.25 -7.08 -18.95
CA LYS A 313 2.46 -8.09 -20.01
C LYS A 313 1.52 -7.74 -21.16
N GLY A 314 1.99 -7.93 -22.38
CA GLY A 314 1.19 -7.78 -23.59
C GLY A 314 1.71 -8.66 -24.73
N THR A 315 1.19 -8.43 -25.92
CA THR A 315 1.73 -8.98 -27.16
C THR A 315 1.89 -7.91 -28.23
N TYR A 316 2.98 -8.00 -29.01
CA TYR A 316 3.28 -7.19 -30.18
C TYR A 316 3.47 -8.13 -31.37
N TYR A 317 2.63 -8.02 -32.41
CA TYR A 317 2.57 -8.97 -33.54
C TYR A 317 2.56 -10.48 -33.17
N SER A 318 2.09 -10.83 -31.97
CA SER A 318 2.08 -12.18 -31.34
C SER A 318 3.36 -12.64 -30.65
N GLN A 319 4.42 -11.82 -30.60
CA GLN A 319 5.50 -11.98 -29.62
C GLN A 319 5.00 -11.52 -28.24
N GLU A 320 5.36 -12.21 -27.16
CA GLU A 320 5.08 -11.75 -25.79
C GLU A 320 6.05 -10.64 -25.40
N VAL A 321 5.51 -9.55 -24.85
CA VAL A 321 6.28 -8.32 -24.55
C VAL A 321 5.92 -7.76 -23.18
N ALA A 322 6.86 -7.09 -22.53
CA ALA A 322 6.59 -6.21 -21.40
C ALA A 322 6.40 -4.77 -21.92
N ILE A 323 5.37 -4.07 -21.44
CA ILE A 323 5.01 -2.72 -21.85
C ILE A 323 4.99 -1.82 -20.62
N LYS A 324 5.97 -0.91 -20.53
CA LYS A 324 6.14 0.07 -19.45
C LYS A 324 5.47 1.38 -19.85
N ILE A 325 4.23 1.61 -19.40
CA ILE A 325 3.47 2.84 -19.68
C ILE A 325 3.82 3.91 -18.64
N LEU A 326 4.13 5.14 -19.05
CA LEU A 326 4.30 6.27 -18.13
C LEU A 326 2.93 6.86 -17.76
N LYS A 327 2.78 7.29 -16.50
CA LYS A 327 1.48 7.75 -15.96
C LYS A 327 1.11 9.15 -16.47
N PRO A 328 0.00 9.34 -17.20
CA PRO A 328 -0.37 10.64 -17.78
C PRO A 328 -0.47 11.76 -16.73
N GLU A 329 -0.93 11.46 -15.51
CA GLU A 329 -1.08 12.46 -14.44
C GLU A 329 0.26 13.01 -13.90
N ARG A 330 1.41 12.51 -14.38
CA ARG A 330 2.75 12.84 -13.89
C ARG A 330 3.75 13.26 -14.98
N VAL A 331 3.31 13.41 -16.23
CA VAL A 331 4.21 13.76 -17.34
C VAL A 331 4.58 15.25 -17.29
N ASN A 332 5.76 15.56 -16.76
CA ASN A 332 6.39 16.87 -16.84
C ASN A 332 7.57 16.88 -17.85
N SER A 333 8.19 18.04 -18.08
CA SER A 333 9.25 18.17 -19.09
C SER A 333 10.48 17.29 -18.81
N ASP A 334 10.76 16.98 -17.55
CA ASP A 334 11.93 16.21 -17.13
C ASP A 334 11.69 14.71 -17.22
N LEU A 335 10.48 14.26 -16.89
CA LEU A 335 10.05 12.87 -17.14
C LEU A 335 10.08 12.54 -18.64
N GLN A 336 9.78 13.51 -19.52
CA GLN A 336 9.92 13.35 -20.97
C GLN A 336 11.39 13.23 -21.40
N LYS A 337 12.31 14.00 -20.79
CA LYS A 337 13.77 13.89 -21.02
C LYS A 337 14.31 12.53 -20.55
N GLU A 338 13.86 12.07 -19.38
CA GLU A 338 14.25 10.75 -18.85
C GLU A 338 13.71 9.60 -19.71
N PHE A 339 12.46 9.68 -20.16
CA PHE A 339 11.88 8.74 -21.13
C PHE A 339 12.66 8.71 -22.45
N ALA A 340 12.96 9.88 -23.02
CA ALA A 340 13.74 9.99 -24.25
C ALA A 340 15.16 9.42 -24.08
N GLN A 341 15.78 9.63 -22.91
CA GLN A 341 17.09 9.08 -22.57
C GLN A 341 17.05 7.55 -22.37
N GLU A 342 16.02 7.02 -21.71
CA GLU A 342 15.83 5.58 -21.54
C GLU A 342 15.64 4.89 -22.89
N VAL A 343 14.78 5.42 -23.77
CA VAL A 343 14.59 4.92 -25.14
C VAL A 343 15.85 5.08 -25.99
N TYR A 344 16.55 6.22 -25.91
CA TYR A 344 17.80 6.44 -26.64
C TYR A 344 18.89 5.44 -26.24
N ILE A 345 19.03 5.16 -24.93
CA ILE A 345 19.89 4.11 -24.43
C ILE A 345 19.42 2.77 -25.01
N MET A 346 18.18 2.36 -24.70
CA MET A 346 17.63 1.03 -25.05
C MET A 346 17.60 0.73 -26.56
N ARG A 347 17.70 1.72 -27.45
CA ARG A 347 17.86 1.48 -28.89
C ARG A 347 19.24 0.92 -29.29
N LYS A 348 20.31 1.24 -28.55
CA LYS A 348 21.72 0.95 -28.95
C LYS A 348 22.26 -0.37 -28.36
N VAL A 349 21.38 -1.36 -28.20
CA VAL A 349 21.47 -2.40 -27.15
C VAL A 349 21.26 -3.81 -27.73
N ARG A 350 22.33 -4.63 -27.96
CA ARG A 350 22.30 -5.99 -28.61
C ARG A 350 23.40 -6.99 -28.18
N HIS A 351 23.22 -7.80 -27.11
CA HIS A 351 24.03 -8.98 -26.69
C HIS A 351 23.39 -9.72 -25.47
N LYS A 352 24.09 -10.42 -24.56
CA LYS A 352 23.56 -11.57 -23.77
C LYS A 352 22.65 -11.40 -22.52
N ASN A 353 22.93 -10.53 -21.53
CA ASN A 353 22.41 -10.72 -20.14
C ASN A 353 21.90 -9.44 -19.36
N VAL A 354 20.70 -8.93 -19.70
CA VAL A 354 19.81 -7.87 -19.11
C VAL A 354 18.43 -8.08 -19.85
N VAL A 355 17.73 -7.06 -20.39
CA VAL A 355 16.53 -7.20 -21.26
C VAL A 355 16.69 -6.59 -22.69
N GLN A 356 16.16 -7.23 -23.74
CA GLN A 356 16.07 -6.75 -25.13
C GLN A 356 14.97 -5.68 -25.33
N PHE A 357 15.31 -4.60 -26.05
CA PHE A 357 14.36 -3.57 -26.51
C PHE A 357 13.67 -3.96 -27.83
N ILE A 358 12.37 -3.69 -27.92
CA ILE A 358 11.53 -4.00 -29.09
C ILE A 358 10.99 -2.72 -29.76
N GLY A 359 10.73 -1.66 -28.98
CA GLY A 359 10.32 -0.36 -29.50
C GLY A 359 9.72 0.55 -28.42
N ALA A 360 9.24 1.72 -28.82
CA ALA A 360 8.61 2.68 -27.92
C ALA A 360 7.45 3.43 -28.62
N CYS A 361 6.57 4.04 -27.84
CA CYS A 361 5.56 4.98 -28.31
C CYS A 361 5.90 6.38 -27.78
N THR A 362 6.17 7.35 -28.65
CA THR A 362 6.59 8.72 -28.29
C THR A 362 5.47 9.76 -28.38
N LYS A 363 4.29 9.40 -28.90
CA LYS A 363 3.13 10.31 -29.01
C LYS A 363 2.34 10.38 -27.70
N LEU A 364 2.06 11.60 -27.24
CA LEU A 364 1.19 11.84 -26.09
C LEU A 364 -0.27 11.43 -26.39
N PRO A 365 -1.07 11.00 -25.39
CA PRO A 365 -0.71 10.81 -23.98
C PRO A 365 -0.04 9.45 -23.68
N SER A 366 0.16 8.59 -24.68
CA SER A 366 0.49 7.16 -24.50
C SER A 366 1.99 6.85 -24.58
N LEU A 367 2.80 7.53 -23.75
CA LEU A 367 4.23 7.25 -23.66
C LEU A 367 4.48 5.86 -23.07
N CYS A 368 5.15 4.97 -23.82
CA CYS A 368 5.55 3.67 -23.30
C CYS A 368 6.82 3.09 -23.94
N ILE A 369 7.46 2.17 -23.22
CA ILE A 369 8.65 1.41 -23.64
C ILE A 369 8.24 -0.07 -23.74
N VAL A 370 8.66 -0.75 -24.82
CA VAL A 370 8.31 -2.14 -25.12
C VAL A 370 9.59 -3.00 -25.18
N THR A 371 9.60 -4.07 -24.40
CA THR A 371 10.73 -5.00 -24.26
C THR A 371 10.25 -6.45 -24.34
N GLU A 372 11.16 -7.43 -24.35
CA GLU A 372 10.81 -8.84 -24.11
C GLU A 372 10.17 -9.06 -22.71
N PHE A 373 9.49 -10.20 -22.53
CA PHE A 373 8.72 -10.50 -21.31
C PHE A 373 9.38 -11.58 -20.42
N MET A 374 10.10 -11.09 -19.41
CA MET A 374 10.85 -11.87 -18.40
C MET A 374 9.93 -12.72 -17.49
N SER A 375 9.45 -13.85 -17.99
CA SER A 375 8.37 -14.64 -17.36
C SER A 375 8.70 -15.24 -15.98
N GLY A 376 9.98 -15.35 -15.62
CA GLY A 376 10.43 -15.83 -14.30
C GLY A 376 10.34 -14.80 -13.17
N GLY A 377 10.07 -13.53 -13.46
CA GLY A 377 10.12 -12.43 -12.48
C GLY A 377 11.54 -12.04 -12.08
N SER A 378 11.69 -11.31 -10.97
CA SER A 378 13.01 -10.87 -10.49
C SER A 378 13.70 -11.87 -9.56
N VAL A 379 15.03 -11.81 -9.49
CA VAL A 379 15.84 -12.56 -8.52
C VAL A 379 15.44 -12.19 -7.09
N TYR A 380 15.11 -10.93 -6.82
CA TYR A 380 14.57 -10.48 -5.53
C TYR A 380 13.23 -11.15 -5.18
N ASP A 381 12.33 -11.37 -6.16
CA ASP A 381 11.09 -12.12 -5.93
C ASP A 381 11.38 -13.57 -5.56
N TYR A 382 12.32 -14.21 -6.25
CA TYR A 382 12.74 -15.58 -5.98
C TYR A 382 13.34 -15.73 -4.56
N LEU A 383 14.30 -14.89 -4.20
CA LEU A 383 14.94 -14.92 -2.89
C LEU A 383 13.97 -14.59 -1.76
N HIS A 384 13.34 -13.41 -1.80
CA HIS A 384 12.66 -12.85 -0.61
C HIS A 384 11.16 -13.14 -0.55
N LYS A 385 10.47 -13.20 -1.70
CA LYS A 385 9.02 -13.49 -1.75
C LYS A 385 8.73 -14.99 -1.83
N GLN A 386 9.49 -15.74 -2.62
CA GLN A 386 9.33 -17.18 -2.78
C GLN A 386 10.16 -18.00 -1.77
N ARG A 387 11.14 -17.38 -1.08
CA ARG A 387 12.10 -18.04 -0.17
C ARG A 387 12.95 -19.11 -0.86
N GLY A 388 13.30 -18.83 -2.12
CA GLY A 388 14.25 -19.62 -2.89
C GLY A 388 15.68 -19.47 -2.35
N VAL A 389 16.49 -20.51 -2.54
CA VAL A 389 17.91 -20.54 -2.14
C VAL A 389 18.69 -21.14 -3.30
N PHE A 390 19.66 -20.39 -3.83
CA PHE A 390 20.54 -20.91 -4.88
C PHE A 390 21.51 -21.94 -4.30
N LYS A 391 21.61 -23.09 -4.96
CA LYS A 391 22.74 -24.01 -4.75
C LYS A 391 23.98 -23.42 -5.44
N LEU A 392 25.16 -23.67 -4.88
CA LEU A 392 26.43 -23.08 -5.35
C LEU A 392 26.64 -23.16 -6.89
N PRO A 393 26.39 -24.27 -7.60
CA PRO A 393 26.51 -24.30 -9.07
C PRO A 393 25.52 -23.36 -9.80
N THR A 394 24.29 -23.21 -9.29
CA THR A 394 23.28 -22.32 -9.86
C THR A 394 23.60 -20.85 -9.54
N LEU A 395 24.09 -20.57 -8.33
CA LEU A 395 24.60 -19.25 -7.92
C LEU A 395 25.74 -18.80 -8.83
N LEU A 396 26.75 -19.65 -9.03
CA LEU A 396 27.91 -19.35 -9.86
C LEU A 396 27.49 -19.11 -11.31
N LYS A 397 26.55 -19.90 -11.87
CA LYS A 397 26.00 -19.63 -13.20
C LYS A 397 25.34 -18.24 -13.27
N ALA A 398 24.45 -17.92 -12.33
CA ALA A 398 23.78 -16.63 -12.29
C ALA A 398 24.77 -15.46 -12.16
N ALA A 399 25.78 -15.60 -11.29
CA ALA A 399 26.85 -14.62 -11.11
C ALA A 399 27.69 -14.42 -12.39
N ILE A 400 28.04 -15.51 -13.09
CA ILE A 400 28.76 -15.46 -14.38
C ILE A 400 27.92 -14.75 -15.44
N ASP A 401 26.64 -15.08 -15.54
CA ASP A 401 25.75 -14.52 -16.56
C ASP A 401 25.46 -13.02 -16.29
N VAL A 402 25.26 -12.60 -15.03
CA VAL A 402 25.24 -11.17 -14.65
C VAL A 402 26.56 -10.49 -14.96
N SER A 403 27.71 -11.15 -14.71
CA SER A 403 29.02 -10.57 -14.98
C SER A 403 29.30 -10.37 -16.48
N LYS A 404 28.86 -11.30 -17.35
CA LYS A 404 28.89 -11.11 -18.81
C LYS A 404 28.01 -9.93 -19.24
N GLY A 405 26.83 -9.83 -18.63
CA GLY A 405 25.92 -8.70 -18.78
C GLY A 405 26.66 -7.40 -18.53
N MET A 406 27.21 -7.25 -17.32
CA MET A 406 27.97 -6.08 -16.89
C MET A 406 29.26 -5.83 -17.69
N ASN A 407 30.00 -6.86 -18.09
CA ASN A 407 31.19 -6.72 -18.91
C ASN A 407 30.87 -6.13 -20.29
N TYR A 408 29.91 -6.72 -21.01
CA TYR A 408 29.52 -6.19 -22.32
C TYR A 408 28.87 -4.82 -22.16
N LEU A 409 27.96 -4.67 -21.18
CA LEU A 409 27.43 -3.38 -20.73
C LEU A 409 28.59 -2.38 -20.70
N HIS A 410 29.71 -2.65 -20.03
CA HIS A 410 30.84 -1.72 -19.93
C HIS A 410 31.71 -1.55 -21.18
N GLN A 411 31.67 -2.43 -22.18
CA GLN A 411 32.70 -2.58 -23.23
C GLN A 411 32.66 -1.56 -24.37
N ASN A 412 31.57 -1.49 -25.16
CA ASN A 412 31.44 -0.48 -26.23
C ASN A 412 30.60 0.74 -25.80
N ASN A 413 29.87 0.61 -24.70
CA ASN A 413 30.19 1.12 -23.36
C ASN A 413 28.86 1.53 -22.66
N ILE A 414 28.60 1.21 -21.36
CA ILE A 414 27.60 1.77 -20.38
C ILE A 414 28.23 1.96 -18.97
N ILE A 415 27.44 2.51 -18.04
CA ILE A 415 27.40 2.17 -16.60
C ILE A 415 25.92 2.03 -16.21
N HIS A 416 25.56 0.96 -15.51
CA HIS A 416 24.16 0.64 -15.17
C HIS A 416 23.61 1.52 -14.04
N ARG A 417 24.43 1.85 -13.04
CA ARG A 417 24.16 2.75 -11.90
C ARG A 417 23.06 2.31 -10.91
N ASP A 418 22.14 1.44 -11.31
CA ASP A 418 21.09 0.86 -10.46
C ASP A 418 21.13 -0.69 -10.46
N LEU A 419 22.32 -1.29 -10.33
CA LEU A 419 22.47 -2.74 -10.31
C LEU A 419 22.07 -3.31 -8.94
N LYS A 420 20.99 -4.11 -8.89
CA LYS A 420 20.43 -4.73 -7.67
C LYS A 420 19.59 -5.96 -8.02
N ALA A 421 19.37 -6.88 -7.08
CA ALA A 421 18.63 -8.13 -7.33
C ALA A 421 17.17 -7.93 -7.79
N ALA A 422 16.57 -6.77 -7.52
CA ALA A 422 15.24 -6.40 -8.03
C ALA A 422 15.22 -6.03 -9.52
N ASN A 423 16.36 -5.63 -10.08
CA ASN A 423 16.52 -5.30 -11.50
C ASN A 423 17.10 -6.49 -12.31
N LEU A 424 17.47 -7.59 -11.65
CA LEU A 424 17.83 -8.84 -12.30
C LEU A 424 16.57 -9.66 -12.59
N LEU A 425 16.21 -9.80 -13.85
CA LEU A 425 15.02 -10.51 -14.32
C LEU A 425 15.40 -11.84 -15.01
N MET A 426 14.50 -12.84 -15.02
CA MET A 426 14.81 -14.19 -15.48
C MET A 426 13.95 -14.65 -16.68
N ASP A 427 14.58 -14.91 -17.83
CA ASP A 427 14.10 -15.76 -18.94
C ASP A 427 15.24 -16.25 -19.89
N GLU A 428 14.99 -16.35 -21.20
CA GLU A 428 15.86 -16.96 -22.22
C GLU A 428 16.17 -16.02 -23.44
N ASN A 429 17.12 -15.06 -23.29
CA ASN A 429 18.12 -14.58 -24.30
C ASN A 429 17.98 -13.23 -25.13
N GLU A 430 18.85 -12.22 -24.85
CA GLU A 430 19.71 -11.38 -25.79
C GLU A 430 19.56 -9.82 -26.13
N VAL A 431 19.15 -8.90 -25.21
CA VAL A 431 19.89 -7.74 -24.51
C VAL A 431 20.81 -6.68 -25.27
N ILE A 432 21.81 -5.73 -24.95
CA ILE A 432 22.59 -4.95 -23.84
C ILE A 432 23.21 -3.53 -24.28
N GLU A 433 23.24 -2.39 -23.47
CA GLU A 433 24.14 -1.10 -23.43
C GLU A 433 23.48 0.29 -22.97
N HIS A 434 23.99 1.59 -22.87
CA HIS A 434 25.19 2.46 -23.31
C HIS A 434 25.64 3.78 -22.42
N LYS A 435 26.88 4.40 -22.49
CA LYS A 435 27.77 5.20 -21.46
C LYS A 435 27.69 6.78 -21.37
N PRO A 436 28.57 7.60 -20.66
CA PRO A 436 29.73 7.39 -19.72
C PRO A 436 29.83 8.17 -18.35
N TYR A 437 30.41 7.54 -17.30
CA TYR A 437 31.12 8.01 -16.06
C TYR A 437 31.33 6.83 -15.05
N ASP A 438 32.58 6.49 -14.67
CA ASP A 438 33.05 5.35 -13.83
C ASP A 438 32.20 4.06 -13.72
N HIS A 439 32.71 2.99 -14.33
CA HIS A 439 32.08 1.67 -14.35
C HIS A 439 32.39 0.80 -13.12
N LYS A 440 33.42 1.12 -12.32
CA LYS A 440 33.77 0.41 -11.07
C LYS A 440 32.71 0.58 -9.97
N ALA A 441 31.76 1.50 -10.14
CA ALA A 441 30.57 1.60 -9.30
C ALA A 441 29.64 0.37 -9.44
N ASP A 442 29.45 -0.15 -10.65
CA ASP A 442 28.62 -1.36 -10.84
C ASP A 442 29.31 -2.62 -10.29
N VAL A 443 30.65 -2.66 -10.27
CA VAL A 443 31.43 -3.75 -9.65
C VAL A 443 31.14 -3.86 -8.16
N PHE A 444 31.06 -2.71 -7.46
CA PHE A 444 30.68 -2.67 -6.05
C PHE A 444 29.27 -3.24 -5.84
N SER A 445 28.31 -2.77 -6.64
CA SER A 445 26.92 -3.22 -6.59
C SER A 445 26.78 -4.72 -6.91
N PHE A 446 27.61 -5.25 -7.81
CA PHE A 446 27.69 -6.69 -8.06
C PHE A 446 28.18 -7.48 -6.84
N GLY A 447 29.14 -6.97 -6.07
CA GLY A 447 29.56 -7.59 -4.81
C GLY A 447 28.41 -7.71 -3.80
N ILE A 448 27.58 -6.67 -3.68
CA ILE A 448 26.36 -6.70 -2.84
C ILE A 448 25.34 -7.73 -3.36
N VAL A 449 25.09 -7.76 -4.68
CA VAL A 449 24.21 -8.74 -5.33
C VAL A 449 24.72 -10.17 -5.14
N LEU A 450 26.03 -10.40 -5.24
CA LEU A 450 26.65 -11.72 -5.05
C LEU A 450 26.51 -12.21 -3.60
N TRP A 451 26.59 -11.30 -2.62
CA TRP A 451 26.30 -11.61 -1.22
C TRP A 451 24.80 -11.87 -0.96
N GLU A 452 23.90 -11.12 -1.61
CA GLU A 452 22.45 -11.34 -1.54
C GLU A 452 22.07 -12.71 -2.13
N LEU A 453 22.64 -13.08 -3.28
CA LEU A 453 22.53 -14.42 -3.89
C LEU A 453 23.04 -15.55 -2.98
N LEU A 454 24.15 -15.31 -2.27
CA LEU A 454 24.81 -16.27 -1.37
C LEU A 454 24.04 -16.50 -0.07
N THR A 455 23.45 -15.44 0.50
CA THR A 455 22.84 -15.47 1.83
C THR A 455 21.32 -15.60 1.81
N GLY A 456 20.65 -15.16 0.74
CA GLY A 456 19.20 -15.00 0.72
C GLY A 456 18.67 -13.98 1.74
N LYS A 457 19.51 -13.03 2.16
CA LYS A 457 19.19 -11.97 3.13
C LYS A 457 19.18 -10.60 2.46
N LEU A 458 18.46 -9.65 3.04
CA LEU A 458 18.51 -8.26 2.61
C LEU A 458 19.86 -7.64 3.03
N PRO A 459 20.61 -7.00 2.10
CA PRO A 459 21.81 -6.28 2.46
C PRO A 459 21.43 -5.09 3.36
N TYR A 460 22.12 -4.95 4.48
CA TYR A 460 21.89 -3.88 5.48
C TYR A 460 20.45 -3.82 6.02
N GLU A 461 19.83 -4.97 6.32
CA GLU A 461 18.41 -5.13 6.78
C GLU A 461 17.95 -4.15 7.89
N TYR A 462 18.87 -3.62 8.70
CA TYR A 462 18.58 -2.73 9.83
C TYR A 462 18.91 -1.24 9.59
N LEU A 463 19.33 -0.84 8.38
CA LEU A 463 19.69 0.53 8.04
C LEU A 463 18.74 1.13 6.99
N THR A 464 18.53 2.45 7.04
CA THR A 464 17.90 3.16 5.92
C THR A 464 18.84 3.19 4.69
N PRO A 465 18.34 3.40 3.46
CA PRO A 465 19.21 3.50 2.28
C PRO A 465 20.26 4.60 2.39
N LEU A 466 19.95 5.70 3.09
CA LEU A 466 20.91 6.79 3.37
C LEU A 466 21.97 6.35 4.38
N GLN A 467 21.58 5.76 5.52
CA GLN A 467 22.51 5.22 6.51
C GLN A 467 23.40 4.11 5.93
N ALA A 468 22.87 3.28 5.02
CA ALA A 468 23.64 2.26 4.31
C ALA A 468 24.65 2.89 3.34
N ALA A 469 24.26 3.91 2.56
CA ALA A 469 25.18 4.63 1.66
C ALA A 469 26.28 5.37 2.43
N VAL A 470 25.91 6.13 3.46
CA VAL A 470 26.81 6.85 4.38
C VAL A 470 27.76 5.86 5.06
N GLY A 471 27.24 4.75 5.61
CA GLY A 471 28.05 3.69 6.21
C GLY A 471 29.01 3.02 5.24
N VAL A 472 28.58 2.74 4.01
CA VAL A 472 29.43 2.17 2.95
C VAL A 472 30.57 3.10 2.56
N VAL A 473 30.27 4.40 2.37
CA VAL A 473 31.20 5.40 1.85
C VAL A 473 32.17 5.88 2.92
N GLN A 474 31.73 6.14 4.15
CA GLN A 474 32.55 6.77 5.18
C GLN A 474 33.08 5.79 6.23
N LYS A 475 32.23 4.84 6.66
CA LYS A 475 32.51 3.92 7.77
C LYS A 475 32.96 2.53 7.24
N CYS A 476 33.31 2.46 5.96
CA CYS A 476 33.70 1.26 5.20
C CYS A 476 32.80 0.02 5.42
N LEU A 477 31.51 0.23 5.74
CA LEU A 477 30.59 -0.84 6.13
C LEU A 477 30.37 -1.83 4.98
N ARG A 478 30.49 -3.14 5.25
CA ARG A 478 30.25 -4.23 4.30
C ARG A 478 29.38 -5.34 4.91
N PRO A 479 28.62 -6.11 4.12
CA PRO A 479 27.83 -7.23 4.63
C PRO A 479 28.73 -8.39 5.11
N THR A 480 28.37 -9.02 6.24
CA THR A 480 29.17 -10.11 6.82
C THR A 480 29.15 -11.37 5.95
N ILE A 481 30.30 -11.83 5.47
CA ILE A 481 30.42 -13.09 4.72
C ILE A 481 30.25 -14.28 5.70
N PRO A 482 29.39 -15.28 5.40
CA PRO A 482 29.25 -16.46 6.26
C PRO A 482 30.53 -17.31 6.33
N GLN A 483 30.88 -17.82 7.51
CA GLN A 483 32.10 -18.63 7.73
C GLN A 483 32.19 -19.89 6.86
N ASN A 484 31.06 -20.45 6.42
CA ASN A 484 31.02 -21.64 5.56
C ASN A 484 31.05 -21.31 4.05
N THR A 485 31.52 -20.12 3.66
CA THR A 485 31.64 -19.70 2.25
C THR A 485 32.92 -20.27 1.63
N GLN A 486 32.86 -20.68 0.36
CA GLN A 486 34.05 -21.15 -0.36
C GLN A 486 35.12 -20.04 -0.42
N PRO A 487 36.40 -20.30 -0.05
CA PRO A 487 37.39 -19.23 0.14
C PRO A 487 37.57 -18.29 -1.05
N LYS A 488 37.67 -18.83 -2.28
CA LYS A 488 37.79 -18.02 -3.51
C LYS A 488 36.56 -17.14 -3.80
N LEU A 489 35.38 -17.54 -3.34
CA LEU A 489 34.14 -16.76 -3.47
C LEU A 489 34.08 -15.63 -2.43
N ALA A 490 34.59 -15.88 -1.22
CA ALA A 490 34.78 -14.84 -0.20
C ALA A 490 35.82 -13.79 -0.64
N GLU A 491 36.96 -14.24 -1.17
CA GLU A 491 38.00 -13.37 -1.73
C GLU A 491 37.48 -12.48 -2.88
N LEU A 492 36.62 -13.03 -3.75
CA LEU A 492 35.97 -12.28 -4.83
C LEU A 492 34.99 -11.21 -4.29
N LEU A 493 34.20 -11.53 -3.26
CA LEU A 493 33.36 -10.55 -2.57
C LEU A 493 34.22 -9.41 -1.99
N GLU A 494 35.29 -9.75 -1.27
CA GLU A 494 36.20 -8.77 -0.67
C GLU A 494 36.91 -7.87 -1.68
N LYS A 495 37.19 -8.38 -2.89
CA LYS A 495 37.76 -7.61 -4.02
C LYS A 495 36.73 -6.71 -4.69
N THR A 496 35.53 -7.22 -4.97
CA THR A 496 34.49 -6.46 -5.69
C THR A 496 34.00 -5.23 -4.92
N TRP A 497 33.98 -5.26 -3.58
CA TRP A 497 33.56 -4.13 -2.74
C TRP A 497 34.70 -3.36 -2.04
N LYS A 498 35.94 -3.37 -2.56
CA LYS A 498 37.02 -2.52 -2.02
C LYS A 498 36.63 -1.04 -2.01
N GLN A 499 37.12 -0.31 -1.02
CA GLN A 499 36.82 1.13 -0.84
C GLN A 499 37.29 1.93 -2.05
N ASP A 500 38.58 1.83 -2.38
CA ASP A 500 39.17 2.35 -3.61
C ASP A 500 38.58 1.61 -4.85
N PRO A 501 37.98 2.32 -5.82
CA PRO A 501 37.53 1.74 -7.09
C PRO A 501 38.65 1.11 -7.93
N ALA A 502 39.89 1.60 -7.84
CA ALA A 502 41.02 1.08 -8.62
C ALA A 502 41.46 -0.32 -8.15
N LEU A 503 41.17 -0.69 -6.90
CA LEU A 503 41.43 -2.02 -6.35
C LEU A 503 40.30 -3.04 -6.63
N ARG A 504 39.24 -2.63 -7.36
CA ARG A 504 38.15 -3.53 -7.76
C ARG A 504 38.46 -4.16 -9.13
N PRO A 505 38.33 -5.49 -9.29
CA PRO A 505 38.55 -6.15 -10.58
C PRO A 505 37.54 -5.68 -11.62
N ASP A 506 37.91 -5.70 -12.90
CA ASP A 506 36.95 -5.54 -14.01
C ASP A 506 36.12 -6.80 -14.23
N PHE A 507 34.95 -6.65 -14.84
CA PHE A 507 34.02 -7.77 -15.01
C PHE A 507 34.60 -8.93 -15.86
N SER A 508 35.59 -8.68 -16.71
CA SER A 508 36.40 -9.71 -17.37
C SER A 508 37.11 -10.63 -16.36
N GLU A 509 37.81 -10.06 -15.37
CA GLU A 509 38.50 -10.83 -14.32
C GLU A 509 37.49 -11.57 -13.43
N ILE A 510 36.36 -10.93 -13.10
CA ILE A 510 35.28 -11.53 -12.30
C ILE A 510 34.72 -12.77 -13.01
N ILE A 511 34.52 -12.71 -14.33
CA ILE A 511 34.07 -13.85 -15.14
C ILE A 511 35.10 -15.00 -15.07
N GLU A 512 36.40 -14.72 -15.19
CA GLU A 512 37.45 -15.74 -15.12
C GLU A 512 37.52 -16.41 -13.75
N ILE A 513 37.49 -15.62 -12.66
CA ILE A 513 37.49 -16.12 -11.28
C ILE A 513 36.26 -17.01 -11.03
N LEU A 514 35.06 -16.55 -11.40
CA LEU A 514 33.83 -17.32 -11.22
C LEU A 514 33.81 -18.60 -12.07
N GLN A 515 34.34 -18.57 -13.29
CA GLN A 515 34.47 -19.77 -14.12
C GLN A 515 35.46 -20.77 -13.51
N GLN A 516 36.55 -20.30 -12.91
CA GLN A 516 37.52 -21.18 -12.25
C GLN A 516 36.90 -21.83 -10.99
N ILE A 517 36.17 -21.07 -10.19
CA ILE A 517 35.40 -21.58 -9.05
C ILE A 517 34.36 -22.62 -9.51
N ALA A 518 33.65 -22.36 -10.62
CA ALA A 518 32.64 -23.26 -11.17
C ALA A 518 33.21 -24.58 -11.73
N LYS A 519 34.45 -24.59 -12.24
CA LYS A 519 35.18 -25.81 -12.62
C LYS A 519 35.52 -26.64 -11.38
N GLU A 520 36.09 -26.01 -10.36
CA GLU A 520 36.51 -26.68 -9.12
C GLU A 520 35.31 -27.30 -8.37
N VAL A 521 34.16 -26.62 -8.33
CA VAL A 521 32.91 -27.15 -7.75
C VAL A 521 32.25 -28.24 -8.64
N GLY A 522 32.69 -28.38 -9.89
CA GLY A 522 32.18 -29.39 -10.83
C GLY A 522 32.94 -30.73 -10.82
N ASP A 523 34.19 -30.75 -10.34
CA ASP A 523 35.10 -31.90 -10.49
C ASP A 523 34.92 -32.98 -9.41
N ASP A 524 34.35 -32.64 -8.25
CA ASP A 524 33.96 -33.56 -7.16
C ASP A 524 32.83 -34.56 -7.54
N GLY A 525 32.53 -34.76 -8.84
CA GLY A 525 31.23 -35.27 -9.31
C GLY A 525 31.19 -36.31 -10.45
N GLU A 526 32.29 -36.63 -11.16
CA GLU A 526 32.23 -37.63 -12.26
C GLU A 526 32.60 -39.06 -11.81
N CYS A 527 31.59 -39.90 -11.55
CA CYS A 527 31.75 -41.35 -11.70
C CYS A 527 30.46 -42.09 -12.11
N ARG A 528 29.93 -41.76 -13.30
CA ARG A 528 29.79 -42.72 -14.44
C ARG A 528 29.06 -42.09 -15.61
N LYS A 529 29.64 -42.30 -16.80
CA LYS A 529 29.15 -41.79 -18.09
C LYS A 529 28.07 -42.70 -18.65
N GLU A 530 27.06 -42.11 -19.29
CA GLU A 530 26.65 -42.58 -20.62
C GLU A 530 25.95 -41.45 -21.41
N LYS A 531 26.09 -41.48 -22.74
CA LYS A 531 25.58 -40.42 -23.64
C LYS A 531 24.33 -40.91 -24.37
N SER A 532 23.24 -40.15 -24.34
CA SER A 532 22.39 -39.98 -25.52
C SER A 532 21.48 -38.75 -25.41
N SER A 533 21.11 -38.24 -26.59
CA SER A 533 20.26 -37.08 -26.83
C SER A 533 18.78 -37.33 -26.52
N GLY A 534 18.07 -36.30 -26.02
CA GLY A 534 16.60 -36.24 -26.07
C GLY A 534 15.97 -35.51 -24.90
N GLY A 535 15.28 -34.39 -25.16
CA GLY A 535 14.52 -33.67 -24.13
C GLY A 535 13.25 -34.44 -23.71
N PHE A 536 12.84 -34.32 -22.45
CA PHE A 536 11.71 -35.11 -21.91
C PHE A 536 10.69 -34.28 -21.12
N LEU A 537 9.93 -33.46 -21.86
CA LEU A 537 8.76 -32.69 -21.40
C LEU A 537 7.53 -33.57 -21.01
N SER A 538 7.79 -34.78 -20.51
CA SER A 538 6.84 -35.91 -20.50
C SER A 538 6.47 -36.40 -19.09
N VAL A 539 7.22 -36.00 -18.06
CA VAL A 539 6.99 -36.47 -16.67
C VAL A 539 5.79 -35.77 -16.03
N LEU A 540 5.48 -34.52 -16.42
CA LEU A 540 4.42 -33.72 -15.81
C LEU A 540 2.98 -34.08 -16.26
N ARG A 541 2.77 -35.22 -16.96
CA ARG A 541 1.47 -35.59 -17.55
C ARG A 541 0.94 -36.98 -17.20
N ARG A 542 1.15 -37.47 -15.96
CA ARG A 542 0.43 -38.66 -15.44
C ARG A 542 0.34 -38.70 -13.90
N LYS A 543 -0.78 -38.19 -13.34
CA LYS A 543 -1.60 -38.82 -12.27
C LYS A 543 -2.61 -37.80 -11.68
N PHE A 544 -3.77 -37.70 -12.32
CA PHE A 544 -5.01 -37.30 -11.65
C PHE A 544 -6.08 -38.37 -11.97
N ARG A 545 -6.90 -38.72 -10.97
CA ARG A 545 -8.04 -39.68 -11.02
C ARG A 545 -7.69 -41.16 -11.24
N SER A 546 -7.58 -41.90 -10.13
CA SER A 546 -8.21 -43.22 -9.91
C SER A 546 -7.91 -43.67 -8.47
N ALA A 547 -8.73 -44.40 -7.70
CA ALA A 547 -10.16 -44.36 -7.40
C ALA A 547 -10.45 -45.63 -6.55
N THR A 548 -10.64 -45.46 -5.23
CA THR A 548 -11.36 -46.39 -4.32
C THR A 548 -10.87 -47.84 -4.06
N ARG A 549 -10.89 -48.22 -2.76
CA ARG A 549 -10.91 -49.60 -2.18
C ARG A 549 -9.61 -50.41 -2.41
N SER A 550 -9.11 -51.25 -1.50
CA SER A 550 -9.71 -51.91 -0.33
C SER A 550 -8.68 -52.16 0.78
N TYR A 551 -9.13 -52.27 2.04
CA TYR A 551 -8.77 -53.36 2.97
C TYR A 551 -9.93 -53.51 3.98
N ALA A 552 -10.20 -54.72 4.47
CA ALA A 552 -11.49 -55.03 5.09
C ALA A 552 -11.42 -56.02 6.27
N ARG A 553 -12.32 -55.79 7.24
CA ARG A 553 -12.86 -56.77 8.22
C ARG A 553 -11.86 -57.33 9.25
N ALA A 554 -12.27 -57.73 10.47
CA ALA A 554 -13.57 -57.62 11.14
C ALA A 554 -13.42 -57.73 12.67
N ARG A 555 -14.39 -57.18 13.44
CA ARG A 555 -15.30 -57.94 14.33
C ARG A 555 -16.33 -57.02 15.02
N GLN A 556 -17.40 -57.65 15.50
CA GLN A 556 -18.55 -57.20 16.30
C GLN A 556 -18.95 -58.42 17.18
N PRO A 557 -19.92 -58.37 18.13
CA PRO A 557 -20.93 -57.34 18.45
C PRO A 557 -20.75 -56.84 19.92
N THR A 558 -21.67 -56.24 20.71
CA THR A 558 -23.15 -56.11 20.74
C THR A 558 -23.65 -54.75 21.32
N SER A 559 -24.98 -54.55 21.29
CA SER A 559 -25.81 -53.54 21.98
C SER A 559 -25.87 -52.09 21.43
N HIS A 560 -27.11 -51.71 21.09
CA HIS A 560 -27.62 -50.34 20.88
C HIS A 560 -28.19 -49.79 22.21
N PRO A 561 -28.61 -48.50 22.35
CA PRO A 561 -28.97 -47.48 21.34
C PRO A 561 -28.17 -46.15 21.52
N LEU A 562 -28.41 -44.99 20.86
CA LEU A 562 -29.46 -44.49 19.95
C LEU A 562 -28.85 -43.94 18.64
N ASN A 563 -29.71 -43.68 17.65
CA ASN A 563 -29.28 -43.33 16.29
C ASN A 563 -29.17 -41.81 16.08
N LEU A 564 -27.97 -41.30 15.75
CA LEU A 564 -27.73 -39.87 15.42
C LEU A 564 -27.06 -39.66 14.05
N SER A 565 -26.98 -40.70 13.22
CA SER A 565 -26.09 -40.74 12.04
C SER A 565 -26.60 -40.00 10.80
N THR A 566 -27.87 -39.58 10.74
CA THR A 566 -28.58 -39.28 9.49
C THR A 566 -28.85 -37.80 9.21
N LYS A 567 -28.00 -36.86 9.67
CA LYS A 567 -28.18 -35.42 9.37
C LYS A 567 -26.90 -34.56 9.23
N TRP A 568 -25.76 -35.15 8.87
CA TRP A 568 -24.45 -34.47 8.91
C TRP A 568 -23.80 -34.08 7.56
N ASN A 569 -24.51 -34.18 6.43
CA ASN A 569 -23.97 -33.82 5.10
C ASN A 569 -24.33 -32.42 4.58
N ASN A 570 -25.15 -31.63 5.30
CA ASN A 570 -25.72 -30.36 4.79
C ASN A 570 -24.98 -29.07 5.25
N PHE A 571 -23.66 -29.12 5.48
CA PHE A 571 -22.88 -27.92 5.80
C PHE A 571 -22.25 -27.26 4.55
N LYS A 572 -23.03 -26.42 3.85
CA LYS A 572 -22.47 -25.46 2.87
C LYS A 572 -21.53 -24.43 3.51
N CYS A 573 -21.76 -24.09 4.80
CA CYS A 573 -21.09 -22.96 5.46
C CYS A 573 -19.66 -23.23 5.98
N LEU A 574 -19.18 -24.48 5.97
CA LEU A 574 -17.80 -24.80 6.35
C LEU A 574 -16.77 -24.47 5.24
N ALA A 575 -17.21 -24.09 4.04
CA ALA A 575 -16.36 -23.88 2.88
C ALA A 575 -15.37 -22.70 3.00
N ALA A 576 -15.60 -21.76 3.92
CA ALA A 576 -14.76 -20.57 4.11
C ALA A 576 -13.48 -20.81 4.94
N ILE A 577 -13.43 -21.85 5.78
CA ILE A 577 -12.32 -22.11 6.71
C ILE A 577 -11.39 -23.22 6.23
N SER A 578 -10.15 -23.21 6.73
CA SER A 578 -9.13 -24.20 6.41
C SER A 578 -9.56 -25.64 6.74
N LYS A 579 -9.15 -26.61 5.90
CA LYS A 579 -9.42 -28.06 6.10
C LYS A 579 -8.90 -28.60 7.45
N GLN A 580 -7.96 -27.90 8.08
CA GLN A 580 -7.45 -28.21 9.42
C GLN A 580 -8.41 -27.71 10.51
N ALA A 581 -8.93 -26.49 10.41
CA ALA A 581 -9.98 -25.98 11.29
C ALA A 581 -11.29 -26.79 11.17
N GLN A 582 -11.70 -27.17 9.94
CA GLN A 582 -12.84 -28.08 9.71
C GLN A 582 -12.69 -29.39 10.50
N ARG A 583 -11.55 -30.07 10.37
CA ARG A 583 -11.25 -31.33 11.09
C ARG A 583 -11.22 -31.15 12.60
N PHE A 584 -10.71 -30.03 13.11
CA PHE A 584 -10.72 -29.70 14.52
C PHE A 584 -12.15 -29.57 15.05
N PHE A 585 -13.01 -28.79 14.40
CA PHE A 585 -14.41 -28.65 14.80
C PHE A 585 -15.16 -29.99 14.74
N SER A 586 -14.97 -30.79 13.69
CA SER A 586 -15.56 -32.13 13.61
C SER A 586 -15.09 -33.10 14.71
N ALA A 587 -13.86 -32.94 15.23
CA ALA A 587 -13.32 -33.78 16.29
C ALA A 587 -13.75 -33.35 17.70
N VAL A 588 -13.96 -32.04 17.92
CA VAL A 588 -14.31 -31.47 19.24
C VAL A 588 -15.82 -31.39 19.47
N LEU A 589 -16.63 -31.19 18.42
CA LEU A 589 -18.07 -31.04 18.55
C LEU A 589 -18.78 -32.22 19.27
N PRO A 590 -18.33 -33.51 19.14
CA PRO A 590 -18.83 -34.60 19.97
C PRO A 590 -18.51 -34.44 21.46
N THR A 591 -17.31 -33.99 21.85
CA THR A 591 -16.93 -33.86 23.27
C THR A 591 -17.64 -32.69 23.95
N VAL A 592 -17.99 -31.64 23.19
CA VAL A 592 -18.87 -30.57 23.66
C VAL A 592 -20.30 -31.07 23.86
N ALA A 593 -20.82 -31.89 22.93
CA ALA A 593 -22.15 -32.47 23.04
C ALA A 593 -22.31 -33.40 24.26
N THR A 594 -21.25 -34.14 24.63
CA THR A 594 -21.21 -34.96 25.86
C THR A 594 -20.78 -34.19 27.12
N ARG A 595 -20.52 -32.88 27.01
CA ARG A 595 -19.96 -32.01 28.07
C ARG A 595 -18.64 -32.51 28.68
N ASP A 596 -17.86 -33.30 27.96
CA ASP A 596 -16.52 -33.72 28.40
C ASP A 596 -15.52 -32.56 28.25
N THR A 597 -15.39 -31.79 29.32
CA THR A 597 -14.47 -30.64 29.40
C THR A 597 -13.01 -31.08 29.32
N SER A 598 -12.68 -32.30 29.77
CA SER A 598 -11.31 -32.82 29.80
C SER A 598 -10.83 -33.19 28.39
N ALA A 599 -11.62 -33.98 27.66
CA ALA A 599 -11.34 -34.28 26.26
C ALA A 599 -11.38 -33.03 25.38
N THR A 600 -12.34 -32.13 25.61
CA THR A 600 -12.44 -30.84 24.90
C THR A 600 -11.16 -30.02 25.09
N ASN A 601 -10.73 -29.77 26.33
CA ASN A 601 -9.51 -29.01 26.60
C ASN A 601 -8.24 -29.71 26.07
N ARG A 602 -8.18 -31.05 26.10
CA ARG A 602 -7.07 -31.83 25.54
C ARG A 602 -6.98 -31.68 24.02
N LEU A 603 -8.12 -31.66 23.32
CA LEU A 603 -8.19 -31.44 21.88
C LEU A 603 -7.84 -29.99 21.50
N ILE A 604 -8.33 -28.99 22.24
CA ILE A 604 -7.96 -27.57 22.04
C ILE A 604 -6.45 -27.38 22.25
N LYS A 605 -5.89 -27.88 23.36
CA LYS A 605 -4.44 -27.80 23.64
C LYS A 605 -3.62 -28.45 22.53
N LYS A 606 -4.06 -29.61 22.01
CA LYS A 606 -3.42 -30.27 20.86
C LYS A 606 -3.55 -29.44 19.58
N PHE A 607 -4.70 -28.84 19.30
CA PHE A 607 -4.94 -28.03 18.10
C PHE A 607 -4.06 -26.77 18.08
N VAL A 608 -4.06 -25.98 19.18
CA VAL A 608 -3.26 -24.75 19.27
C VAL A 608 -1.76 -25.05 19.21
N ALA A 609 -1.29 -26.16 19.79
CA ALA A 609 0.12 -26.56 19.75
C ALA A 609 0.59 -27.16 18.40
N SER A 610 -0.33 -27.62 17.53
CA SER A 610 0.01 -28.28 16.25
C SER A 610 -0.46 -27.51 15.00
N SER A 611 -1.08 -26.34 15.17
CA SER A 611 -1.60 -25.53 14.07
C SER A 611 -0.81 -24.22 13.94
N PRO A 612 -0.48 -23.78 12.71
CA PRO A 612 0.09 -22.46 12.47
C PRO A 612 -0.77 -21.34 13.09
N LYS A 613 -0.13 -20.25 13.56
CA LYS A 613 -0.80 -19.06 14.12
C LYS A 613 -1.92 -18.51 13.21
N SER A 614 -1.82 -18.65 11.89
CA SER A 614 -2.91 -18.33 10.95
C SER A 614 -4.13 -19.24 11.11
N ILE A 615 -3.96 -20.55 11.20
CA ILE A 615 -5.06 -21.53 11.30
C ILE A 615 -5.74 -21.51 12.68
N ALA A 616 -4.99 -21.23 13.75
CA ALA A 616 -5.57 -21.04 15.09
C ALA A 616 -6.44 -19.77 15.16
N LEU A 617 -5.99 -18.67 14.54
CA LEU A 617 -6.75 -17.41 14.48
C LEU A 617 -7.89 -17.45 13.45
N ASP A 618 -7.76 -18.19 12.34
CA ASP A 618 -8.84 -18.53 11.38
C ASP A 618 -9.99 -19.25 12.10
N ALA A 619 -9.66 -20.30 12.86
CA ALA A 619 -10.65 -21.03 13.65
C ALA A 619 -11.31 -20.16 14.73
N LEU A 620 -10.56 -19.31 15.43
CA LEU A 620 -11.16 -18.37 16.40
C LEU A 620 -12.05 -17.34 15.68
N SER A 621 -11.56 -16.70 14.61
CA SER A 621 -12.31 -15.69 13.85
C SER A 621 -13.61 -16.23 13.25
N TYR A 622 -13.67 -17.53 12.92
CA TYR A 622 -14.90 -18.20 12.49
C TYR A 622 -15.91 -18.36 13.63
N LEU A 623 -15.48 -18.57 14.87
CA LEU A 623 -16.38 -18.56 16.04
C LEU A 623 -16.82 -17.13 16.43
N LEU A 624 -16.03 -16.12 16.07
CA LEU A 624 -16.32 -14.70 16.31
C LEU A 624 -17.20 -14.04 15.23
N SER A 625 -17.61 -14.77 14.18
CA SER A 625 -18.44 -14.20 13.10
C SER A 625 -19.88 -13.89 13.59
N PRO A 626 -20.52 -12.81 13.11
CA PRO A 626 -21.94 -12.55 13.39
C PRO A 626 -22.92 -13.47 12.66
N ASP A 627 -22.46 -14.32 11.73
CA ASP A 627 -23.32 -15.18 10.91
C ASP A 627 -24.07 -16.24 11.73
N SER A 628 -25.40 -16.23 11.67
CA SER A 628 -26.28 -17.19 12.36
C SER A 628 -26.26 -18.62 11.80
N THR A 629 -25.19 -19.01 11.09
CA THR A 629 -25.06 -20.29 10.37
C THR A 629 -24.26 -21.35 11.13
N HIS A 630 -23.60 -20.97 12.23
CA HIS A 630 -22.79 -21.87 13.05
C HIS A 630 -23.65 -22.79 13.92
N HIS A 631 -23.23 -24.05 14.09
CA HIS A 631 -23.91 -25.01 14.95
C HIS A 631 -23.87 -24.52 16.41
N PRO A 632 -25.00 -24.42 17.16
CA PRO A 632 -25.04 -23.73 18.46
C PRO A 632 -23.98 -24.14 19.48
N LEU A 633 -23.66 -25.45 19.56
CA LEU A 633 -22.62 -25.96 20.46
C LEU A 633 -21.19 -25.46 20.13
N LEU A 634 -20.91 -24.95 18.93
CA LEU A 634 -19.56 -24.45 18.58
C LEU A 634 -19.22 -23.14 19.30
N TYR A 635 -20.21 -22.29 19.61
CA TYR A 635 -19.96 -21.03 20.34
C TYR A 635 -19.37 -21.27 21.74
N LEU A 636 -19.69 -22.40 22.38
CA LEU A 636 -19.14 -22.83 23.68
C LEU A 636 -17.61 -23.07 23.65
N LEU A 637 -17.01 -23.18 22.45
CA LEU A 637 -15.56 -23.30 22.29
C LEU A 637 -14.83 -21.96 22.27
N THR A 638 -15.55 -20.83 22.14
CA THR A 638 -14.95 -19.50 21.94
C THR A 638 -14.01 -19.12 23.08
N LEU A 639 -14.47 -19.20 24.34
CA LEU A 639 -13.64 -18.88 25.50
C LEU A 639 -12.52 -19.91 25.75
N PRO A 640 -12.77 -21.24 25.78
CA PRO A 640 -11.70 -22.22 25.91
C PRO A 640 -10.62 -22.14 24.83
N LEU A 641 -11.00 -21.84 23.57
CA LEU A 641 -10.05 -21.63 22.48
C LEU A 641 -9.29 -20.31 22.62
N TYR A 642 -9.98 -19.21 22.99
CA TYR A 642 -9.35 -17.91 23.24
C TYR A 642 -8.31 -18.00 24.37
N LEU A 643 -8.66 -18.58 25.53
CA LEU A 643 -7.73 -18.75 26.66
C LEU A 643 -6.50 -19.57 26.27
N LYS A 644 -6.70 -20.71 25.59
CA LYS A 644 -5.57 -21.54 25.15
C LYS A 644 -4.73 -20.88 24.04
N ILE A 645 -5.29 -19.92 23.31
CA ILE A 645 -4.54 -19.06 22.37
C ILE A 645 -3.80 -17.95 23.12
N SER A 646 -4.37 -17.33 24.16
CA SER A 646 -3.72 -16.27 24.93
C SER A 646 -2.55 -16.77 25.78
N GLU A 647 -2.58 -18.04 26.19
CA GLU A 647 -1.44 -18.76 26.79
C GLU A 647 -0.31 -19.13 25.81
N ALA A 648 -0.42 -18.82 24.51
CA ALA A 648 0.59 -19.20 23.51
C ALA A 648 1.67 -18.12 23.35
N SER A 649 2.95 -18.49 23.41
CA SER A 649 4.10 -17.55 23.32
C SER A 649 4.19 -16.73 22.02
N TRP A 650 3.45 -17.10 20.98
CA TRP A 650 3.34 -16.33 19.74
C TRP A 650 2.18 -15.33 19.73
N PHE A 651 1.32 -15.31 20.75
CA PHE A 651 0.13 -14.46 20.81
C PHE A 651 0.49 -13.07 21.37
N SER A 652 -0.04 -12.04 20.74
CA SER A 652 -0.02 -10.67 21.27
C SER A 652 -1.43 -10.37 21.73
N TRP A 653 -1.57 -9.87 22.96
CA TRP A 653 -2.84 -9.38 23.47
C TRP A 653 -3.37 -8.23 22.58
N ASN A 654 -4.69 -8.09 22.48
CA ASN A 654 -5.34 -7.15 21.56
C ASN A 654 -6.76 -6.82 22.07
N PRO A 655 -7.09 -5.55 22.39
CA PRO A 655 -8.37 -5.19 22.98
C PRO A 655 -9.54 -5.39 22.03
N LYS A 656 -9.35 -5.21 20.71
CA LYS A 656 -10.38 -5.47 19.69
C LYS A 656 -10.74 -6.95 19.54
N LEU A 657 -9.81 -7.86 19.85
CA LEU A 657 -10.10 -9.29 19.91
C LEU A 657 -10.86 -9.63 21.20
N VAL A 658 -10.44 -9.05 22.34
CA VAL A 658 -11.16 -9.23 23.62
C VAL A 658 -12.61 -8.74 23.53
N ALA A 659 -12.85 -7.59 22.90
CA ALA A 659 -14.19 -7.03 22.72
C ALA A 659 -15.16 -8.00 22.00
N GLN A 660 -14.69 -8.75 20.99
CA GLN A 660 -15.49 -9.77 20.30
C GLN A 660 -15.81 -10.96 21.23
N VAL A 661 -14.83 -11.41 22.01
CA VAL A 661 -15.03 -12.49 22.99
C VAL A 661 -16.03 -12.06 24.07
N VAL A 662 -15.91 -10.83 24.60
CA VAL A 662 -16.84 -10.24 25.57
C VAL A 662 -18.28 -10.23 25.06
N VAL A 663 -18.53 -9.72 23.84
CA VAL A 663 -19.89 -9.67 23.27
C VAL A 663 -20.50 -11.08 23.09
N LEU A 664 -19.69 -12.08 22.73
CA LEU A 664 -20.15 -13.47 22.66
C LEU A 664 -20.30 -14.16 24.02
N LEU A 665 -19.62 -13.72 25.08
CA LEU A 665 -19.84 -14.20 26.45
C LEU A 665 -21.16 -13.71 27.02
N ASP A 666 -21.49 -12.43 26.82
CA ASP A 666 -22.78 -11.84 27.22
C ASP A 666 -23.95 -12.53 26.51
N LYS A 667 -23.83 -12.75 25.18
CA LYS A 667 -24.78 -13.57 24.42
C LYS A 667 -24.92 -15.03 24.88
N GLN A 668 -23.93 -15.57 25.60
CA GLN A 668 -23.97 -16.92 26.18
C GLN A 668 -24.48 -16.93 27.64
N GLY A 669 -24.74 -15.76 28.24
CA GLY A 669 -25.12 -15.64 29.66
C GLY A 669 -23.98 -15.99 30.62
N LEU A 670 -22.73 -15.96 30.16
CA LEU A 670 -21.53 -16.27 30.95
C LEU A 670 -21.09 -15.03 31.76
N ASP A 671 -22.02 -14.50 32.55
CA ASP A 671 -21.92 -13.24 33.28
C ASP A 671 -20.71 -13.17 34.25
N LYS A 672 -20.14 -14.31 34.69
CA LYS A 672 -18.96 -14.33 35.57
C LYS A 672 -17.67 -14.17 34.79
N GLU A 673 -17.51 -14.98 33.76
CA GLU A 673 -16.37 -15.00 32.84
C GLU A 673 -16.28 -13.66 32.08
N LEU A 674 -17.44 -13.12 31.68
CA LEU A 674 -17.63 -11.78 31.13
C LEU A 674 -17.04 -10.70 32.06
N LYS A 675 -17.47 -10.68 33.33
CA LYS A 675 -17.06 -9.67 34.31
C LYS A 675 -15.57 -9.78 34.66
N ALA A 676 -15.04 -11.00 34.74
CA ALA A 676 -13.61 -11.22 34.95
C ALA A 676 -12.77 -10.65 33.79
N LEU A 677 -13.10 -11.02 32.55
CA LEU A 677 -12.38 -10.57 31.36
C LEU A 677 -12.51 -9.06 31.11
N MET A 678 -13.67 -8.48 31.41
CA MET A 678 -13.89 -7.02 31.39
C MET A 678 -13.06 -6.30 32.45
N SER A 679 -13.09 -6.76 33.70
CA SER A 679 -12.33 -6.15 34.81
C SER A 679 -10.82 -6.20 34.55
N GLU A 680 -10.32 -7.36 34.12
CA GLU A 680 -8.92 -7.53 33.72
C GLU A 680 -8.53 -6.59 32.58
N THR A 681 -9.39 -6.44 31.56
CA THR A 681 -9.11 -5.59 30.41
C THR A 681 -9.12 -4.10 30.76
N VAL A 682 -10.09 -3.65 31.55
CA VAL A 682 -10.14 -2.25 32.01
C VAL A 682 -8.92 -1.96 32.90
N SER A 683 -8.56 -2.85 33.83
CA SER A 683 -7.37 -2.65 34.68
C SER A 683 -6.06 -2.64 33.88
N ARG A 684 -5.91 -3.49 32.85
CA ARG A 684 -4.77 -3.46 31.91
C ARG A 684 -4.70 -2.18 31.08
N LEU A 685 -5.82 -1.49 30.85
CA LEU A 685 -5.92 -0.29 30.01
C LEU A 685 -6.10 1.03 30.79
N GLN A 686 -6.22 0.99 32.12
CA GLN A 686 -6.64 2.14 32.94
C GLN A 686 -5.75 3.38 32.81
N PHE A 687 -4.47 3.19 32.47
CA PHE A 687 -3.49 4.28 32.26
C PHE A 687 -3.33 4.70 30.79
N ASN A 688 -4.12 4.15 29.87
CA ASN A 688 -4.09 4.48 28.44
C ASN A 688 -5.50 4.76 27.92
N GLU A 689 -5.96 6.00 28.09
CA GLU A 689 -7.30 6.43 27.63
C GLU A 689 -7.56 6.17 26.14
N ARG A 690 -6.50 6.18 25.32
CA ARG A 690 -6.61 6.02 23.86
C ARG A 690 -6.87 4.57 23.45
N GLU A 691 -6.29 3.59 24.12
CA GLU A 691 -6.67 2.19 23.94
C GLU A 691 -7.98 1.84 24.68
N LEU A 692 -8.25 2.47 25.83
CA LEU A 692 -9.50 2.25 26.58
C LEU A 692 -10.74 2.77 25.82
N VAL A 693 -10.67 3.96 25.21
CA VAL A 693 -11.76 4.44 24.34
C VAL A 693 -11.94 3.53 23.14
N LEU A 694 -10.85 3.06 22.51
CA LEU A 694 -10.93 2.13 21.38
C LEU A 694 -11.53 0.78 21.80
N PHE A 695 -11.26 0.28 23.00
CA PHE A 695 -11.89 -0.92 23.54
C PHE A 695 -13.41 -0.75 23.65
N TYR A 696 -13.89 0.32 24.28
CA TYR A 696 -15.33 0.60 24.38
C TYR A 696 -15.99 0.88 23.02
N CYS A 697 -15.32 1.60 22.11
CA CYS A 697 -15.81 1.81 20.74
C CYS A 697 -15.96 0.48 19.97
N ASN A 698 -15.03 -0.46 20.15
CA ASN A 698 -15.14 -1.80 19.59
C ASN A 698 -16.31 -2.57 20.22
N LEU A 699 -16.52 -2.51 21.54
CA LEU A 699 -17.66 -3.15 22.19
C LEU A 699 -19.01 -2.66 21.63
N ILE A 700 -19.20 -1.35 21.48
CA ILE A 700 -20.41 -0.80 20.81
C ILE A 700 -20.53 -1.34 19.39
N GLY A 701 -19.47 -1.20 18.57
CA GLY A 701 -19.46 -1.58 17.16
C GLY A 701 -19.48 -3.09 16.86
N PHE A 702 -19.41 -3.95 17.88
CA PHE A 702 -19.69 -5.38 17.81
C PHE A 702 -21.10 -5.69 18.32
N ASN A 703 -21.53 -5.12 19.46
CA ASN A 703 -22.90 -5.28 19.97
C ASN A 703 -23.96 -4.83 18.96
N SER A 704 -23.71 -3.72 18.24
CA SER A 704 -24.62 -3.18 17.23
C SER A 704 -24.79 -4.13 16.03
N LYS A 705 -23.68 -4.63 15.47
CA LYS A 705 -23.68 -5.61 14.36
C LYS A 705 -24.29 -6.95 14.75
N HIS A 706 -24.15 -7.33 16.02
CA HIS A 706 -24.79 -8.49 16.60
C HIS A 706 -26.26 -8.25 17.03
N ASN A 707 -26.79 -7.03 16.85
CA ASN A 707 -28.11 -6.56 17.29
C ASN A 707 -28.45 -6.94 18.74
N TRP A 708 -27.51 -6.65 19.67
CA TRP A 708 -27.57 -7.10 21.06
C TRP A 708 -27.78 -5.95 22.02
N VAL A 709 -29.05 -5.65 22.32
CA VAL A 709 -29.50 -4.48 23.10
C VAL A 709 -28.84 -4.40 24.48
N ARG A 710 -28.89 -5.47 25.30
CA ARG A 710 -28.34 -5.49 26.67
C ARG A 710 -26.87 -5.05 26.72
N GLY A 711 -26.01 -5.69 25.92
CA GLY A 711 -24.58 -5.39 25.87
C GLY A 711 -24.29 -4.06 25.19
N PHE A 712 -25.12 -3.64 24.22
CA PHE A 712 -25.04 -2.31 23.62
C PHE A 712 -25.25 -1.22 24.66
N ASP A 713 -26.33 -1.28 25.45
CA ASP A 713 -26.68 -0.24 26.43
C ASP A 713 -25.67 -0.13 27.58
N ASP A 714 -25.13 -1.26 28.07
CA ASP A 714 -24.04 -1.25 29.05
C ASP A 714 -22.75 -0.65 28.47
N SER A 715 -22.38 -1.03 27.24
CA SER A 715 -21.20 -0.48 26.54
C SER A 715 -21.34 1.01 26.24
N TYR A 716 -22.54 1.43 25.83
CA TYR A 716 -22.90 2.82 25.55
C TYR A 716 -22.82 3.67 26.82
N SER A 717 -23.42 3.19 27.92
CA SER A 717 -23.41 3.91 29.20
C SER A 717 -21.98 4.12 29.72
N ARG A 718 -21.13 3.09 29.63
CA ARG A 718 -19.70 3.18 30.00
C ARG A 718 -18.92 4.16 29.12
N LEU A 719 -19.14 4.11 27.80
CA LEU A 719 -18.45 5.01 26.89
C LEU A 719 -18.92 6.46 27.07
N ASN A 720 -20.21 6.70 27.23
CA ASN A 720 -20.74 8.06 27.40
C ASN A 720 -20.27 8.70 28.71
N GLN A 721 -20.16 7.91 29.79
CA GLN A 721 -19.50 8.36 31.01
C GLN A 721 -18.02 8.69 30.73
N PHE A 722 -17.26 7.77 30.14
CA PHE A 722 -15.82 7.99 29.88
C PHE A 722 -15.53 9.18 28.94
N VAL A 723 -16.41 9.43 27.96
CA VAL A 723 -16.41 10.60 27.07
C VAL A 723 -16.74 11.90 27.82
N SER A 724 -17.56 11.81 28.87
CA SER A 724 -17.90 12.96 29.71
C SER A 724 -16.79 13.31 30.70
N ASP A 725 -16.17 12.29 31.30
CA ASP A 725 -15.17 12.42 32.37
C ASP A 725 -13.77 12.77 31.83
N SER A 726 -13.38 12.26 30.64
CA SER A 726 -12.08 12.58 30.02
C SER A 726 -12.03 14.01 29.48
N ASN A 727 -10.87 14.66 29.56
CA ASN A 727 -10.61 15.94 28.87
C ASN A 727 -10.08 15.77 27.44
N SER A 728 -9.74 14.55 27.03
CA SER A 728 -9.07 14.28 25.75
C SER A 728 -9.99 14.47 24.55
N VAL A 729 -9.65 15.44 23.69
CA VAL A 729 -10.35 15.72 22.43
C VAL A 729 -10.39 14.48 21.52
N TYR A 730 -9.34 13.66 21.53
CA TYR A 730 -9.33 12.37 20.83
C TYR A 730 -10.36 11.39 21.38
N VAL A 731 -10.44 11.23 22.71
CA VAL A 731 -11.41 10.32 23.37
C VAL A 731 -12.83 10.72 23.02
N LYS A 732 -13.15 12.02 23.12
CA LYS A 732 -14.48 12.53 22.77
C LYS A 732 -14.81 12.29 21.29
N LYS A 733 -13.88 12.61 20.37
CA LYS A 733 -14.06 12.38 18.92
C LYS A 733 -14.31 10.91 18.57
N GLN A 734 -13.52 9.97 19.11
CA GLN A 734 -13.75 8.54 18.85
C GLN A 734 -15.04 8.04 19.51
N GLY A 735 -15.32 8.51 20.72
CA GLY A 735 -16.50 8.16 21.50
C GLY A 735 -17.81 8.51 20.79
N TYR A 736 -18.03 9.79 20.47
CA TYR A 736 -19.23 10.22 19.72
C TYR A 736 -19.35 9.49 18.39
N LYS A 737 -18.25 9.33 17.64
CA LYS A 737 -18.23 8.60 16.36
C LYS A 737 -18.75 7.16 16.49
N ALA A 738 -18.32 6.44 17.53
CA ALA A 738 -18.77 5.07 17.79
C ALA A 738 -20.22 5.02 18.32
N MET A 739 -20.60 5.93 19.22
CA MET A 739 -21.96 6.01 19.77
C MET A 739 -23.01 6.33 18.70
N ILE A 740 -22.77 7.37 17.87
CA ILE A 740 -23.64 7.78 16.76
C ILE A 740 -23.78 6.63 15.75
N SER A 741 -22.67 6.05 15.28
CA SER A 741 -22.70 4.92 14.35
C SER A 741 -23.42 3.69 14.93
N GLY A 742 -23.23 3.40 16.22
CA GLY A 742 -23.85 2.29 16.92
C GLY A 742 -25.37 2.47 17.08
N LEU A 743 -25.83 3.65 17.49
CA LEU A 743 -27.25 3.97 17.62
C LEU A 743 -27.96 3.87 16.26
N CYS A 744 -27.35 4.38 15.18
CA CYS A 744 -27.88 4.24 13.81
C CYS A 744 -27.92 2.78 13.32
N GLU A 745 -26.95 1.95 13.68
CA GLU A 745 -27.01 0.50 13.43
C GLU A 745 -28.16 -0.17 14.19
N MET A 746 -28.38 0.23 15.46
CA MET A 746 -29.46 -0.25 16.34
C MET A 746 -30.85 0.35 16.06
N GLY A 747 -31.01 1.23 15.06
CA GLY A 747 -32.29 1.85 14.72
C GLY A 747 -32.71 3.03 15.61
N ARG A 748 -31.82 3.54 16.45
CA ARG A 748 -32.04 4.67 17.38
C ARG A 748 -31.56 6.00 16.77
N ALA A 749 -32.03 6.28 15.56
CA ALA A 749 -31.52 7.38 14.73
C ALA A 749 -31.74 8.79 15.31
N ARG A 750 -32.79 9.02 16.12
CA ARG A 750 -33.01 10.31 16.79
C ARG A 750 -31.99 10.57 17.90
N GLU A 751 -31.73 9.60 18.77
CA GLU A 751 -30.70 9.72 19.82
C GLU A 751 -29.32 9.98 19.19
N ALA A 752 -29.07 9.50 17.97
CA ALA A 752 -27.86 9.80 17.20
C ALA A 752 -27.84 11.23 16.60
N GLU A 753 -28.99 11.82 16.26
CA GLU A 753 -29.09 13.26 15.94
C GLU A 753 -28.88 14.13 17.19
N ASP A 754 -29.45 13.72 18.33
CA ASP A 754 -29.32 14.42 19.61
C ASP A 754 -27.84 14.47 20.07
N LEU A 755 -27.09 13.36 19.93
CA LEU A 755 -25.64 13.32 20.15
C LEU A 755 -24.83 14.27 19.24
N ILE A 756 -25.30 14.56 18.02
CA ILE A 756 -24.63 15.56 17.14
C ILE A 756 -24.85 16.98 17.66
N GLY A 757 -26.00 17.24 18.30
CA GLY A 757 -26.25 18.45 19.08
C GLY A 757 -25.31 18.56 20.28
N GLU A 758 -25.28 17.53 21.13
CA GLU A 758 -24.44 17.48 22.33
C GLU A 758 -22.94 17.62 21.99
N MET A 759 -22.47 16.95 20.94
CA MET A 759 -21.10 17.07 20.42
C MET A 759 -20.75 18.53 20.07
N ARG A 760 -21.68 19.25 19.44
CA ARG A 760 -21.52 20.68 19.10
C ARG A 760 -21.51 21.56 20.34
N GLU A 761 -22.37 21.31 21.31
CA GLU A 761 -22.42 22.02 22.60
C GLU A 761 -21.12 21.84 23.41
N ARG A 762 -20.53 20.64 23.38
CA ARG A 762 -19.20 20.37 23.96
C ARG A 762 -18.02 20.86 23.09
N GLY A 763 -18.27 21.77 22.14
CA GLY A 763 -17.25 22.48 21.37
C GLY A 763 -16.63 21.70 20.20
N LEU A 764 -17.14 20.50 19.87
CA LEU A 764 -16.61 19.67 18.78
C LEU A 764 -17.44 19.87 17.51
N LYS A 765 -16.83 20.42 16.45
CA LYS A 765 -17.50 20.50 15.13
C LYS A 765 -17.77 19.08 14.58
N PRO A 766 -19.04 18.68 14.36
CA PRO A 766 -19.37 17.42 13.68
C PRO A 766 -18.91 17.44 12.22
N LYS A 767 -18.71 16.27 11.61
CA LYS A 767 -18.25 16.15 10.22
C LYS A 767 -19.22 15.32 9.38
N LEU A 768 -18.90 15.19 8.09
CA LEU A 768 -19.66 14.40 7.11
C LEU A 768 -19.93 12.95 7.58
N PHE A 769 -19.05 12.35 8.39
CA PHE A 769 -19.26 10.98 8.90
C PHE A 769 -20.47 10.89 9.82
N GLU A 770 -20.59 11.79 10.80
CA GLU A 770 -21.63 11.74 11.83
C GLU A 770 -23.02 11.93 11.20
N PHE A 771 -23.17 12.94 10.34
CA PHE A 771 -24.41 13.14 9.58
C PHE A 771 -24.73 11.97 8.64
N ARG A 772 -23.73 11.40 7.97
CA ARG A 772 -23.90 10.22 7.10
C ARG A 772 -24.38 8.98 7.87
N CYS A 773 -23.97 8.80 9.12
CA CYS A 773 -24.53 7.77 10.00
C CYS A 773 -26.02 8.02 10.30
N VAL A 774 -26.39 9.26 10.65
CA VAL A 774 -27.80 9.60 10.94
C VAL A 774 -28.69 9.47 9.70
N LEU A 775 -28.23 9.93 8.53
CA LEU A 775 -28.90 9.68 7.24
C LEU A 775 -29.12 8.18 6.98
N TYR A 776 -28.11 7.34 7.22
CA TYR A 776 -28.24 5.89 7.10
C TYR A 776 -29.25 5.31 8.09
N GLY A 777 -29.28 5.82 9.32
CA GLY A 777 -30.26 5.45 10.34
C GLY A 777 -31.69 5.75 9.91
N TYR A 778 -32.00 7.00 9.57
CA TYR A 778 -33.34 7.39 9.12
C TYR A 778 -33.75 6.72 7.80
N GLY A 779 -32.82 6.63 6.84
CA GLY A 779 -33.04 5.95 5.58
C GLY A 779 -33.39 4.46 5.74
N ARG A 780 -32.67 3.72 6.61
CA ARG A 780 -33.01 2.33 6.95
C ARG A 780 -34.40 2.18 7.59
N LEU A 781 -34.83 3.18 8.36
CA LEU A 781 -36.13 3.17 9.05
C LEU A 781 -37.30 3.67 8.18
N GLY A 782 -37.04 4.20 6.98
CA GLY A 782 -38.07 4.79 6.11
C GLY A 782 -38.54 6.17 6.57
N LEU A 783 -37.80 6.81 7.48
CA LEU A 783 -38.14 8.10 8.08
C LEU A 783 -37.66 9.26 7.20
N PHE A 784 -38.19 9.36 5.98
CA PHE A 784 -37.68 10.27 4.95
C PHE A 784 -37.73 11.74 5.36
N LYS A 785 -38.79 12.19 6.05
CA LYS A 785 -38.89 13.58 6.56
C LYS A 785 -37.80 13.93 7.57
N ASP A 786 -37.32 12.95 8.34
CA ASP A 786 -36.18 13.14 9.25
C ASP A 786 -34.85 13.10 8.49
N MET A 787 -34.72 12.22 7.47
CA MET A 787 -33.57 12.18 6.56
C MET A 787 -33.40 13.50 5.77
N GLU A 788 -34.49 14.04 5.24
CA GLU A 788 -34.53 15.31 4.49
C GLU A 788 -34.17 16.50 5.37
N ARG A 789 -34.68 16.58 6.62
CA ARG A 789 -34.23 17.57 7.61
C ARG A 789 -32.70 17.53 7.82
N ILE A 790 -32.09 16.35 7.82
CA ILE A 790 -30.63 16.21 7.98
C ILE A 790 -29.89 16.71 6.73
N LEU A 791 -30.40 16.45 5.53
CA LEU A 791 -29.83 16.97 4.28
C LEU A 791 -29.89 18.51 4.24
N ASP A 792 -31.04 19.10 4.58
CA ASP A 792 -31.19 20.56 4.66
C ASP A 792 -30.27 21.18 5.74
N LYS A 793 -30.05 20.48 6.86
CA LYS A 793 -29.07 20.87 7.91
C LYS A 793 -27.61 20.75 7.47
N MET A 794 -27.29 19.88 6.50
CA MET A 794 -25.95 19.77 5.91
C MET A 794 -25.73 20.89 4.89
N GLU A 795 -26.68 21.07 3.97
CA GLU A 795 -26.66 22.10 2.92
C GLU A 795 -26.60 23.53 3.49
N SER A 796 -27.26 23.78 4.64
CA SER A 796 -27.18 25.05 5.38
C SER A 796 -26.01 25.14 6.39
N GLY A 797 -25.21 24.08 6.53
CA GLY A 797 -24.28 23.87 7.65
C GLY A 797 -22.80 23.77 7.29
N GLU A 798 -22.37 24.32 6.14
CA GLU A 798 -21.01 24.21 5.56
C GLU A 798 -20.58 22.77 5.22
N ILE A 799 -21.51 21.81 5.07
CA ILE A 799 -21.20 20.39 4.79
C ILE A 799 -21.85 19.95 3.48
N GLU A 800 -21.05 19.89 2.42
CA GLU A 800 -21.47 19.43 1.10
C GLU A 800 -21.95 17.96 1.12
N VAL A 801 -23.01 17.68 0.34
CA VAL A 801 -23.54 16.33 0.15
C VAL A 801 -22.73 15.62 -0.94
N ASP A 802 -21.83 14.73 -0.54
CA ASP A 802 -21.00 13.99 -1.50
C ASP A 802 -21.78 12.91 -2.28
N THR A 803 -21.17 12.40 -3.35
CA THR A 803 -21.72 11.29 -4.16
C THR A 803 -22.04 10.03 -3.33
N VAL A 804 -21.43 9.83 -2.15
CA VAL A 804 -21.64 8.64 -1.33
C VAL A 804 -22.88 8.81 -0.46
N CYS A 805 -23.08 9.97 0.16
CA CYS A 805 -24.32 10.37 0.83
C CYS A 805 -25.50 10.35 -0.15
N ALA A 806 -25.35 10.96 -1.33
CA ALA A 806 -26.42 10.99 -2.35
C ALA A 806 -26.82 9.58 -2.84
N ASN A 807 -25.85 8.67 -3.01
CA ASN A 807 -26.14 7.26 -3.32
C ASN A 807 -26.75 6.48 -2.13
N MET A 808 -26.49 6.88 -0.88
CA MET A 808 -27.12 6.28 0.30
C MET A 808 -28.57 6.73 0.49
N VAL A 809 -28.90 7.96 0.13
CA VAL A 809 -30.29 8.46 0.06
C VAL A 809 -31.08 7.66 -0.99
N LEU A 810 -30.56 7.50 -2.21
CA LEU A 810 -31.17 6.65 -3.24
C LEU A 810 -31.34 5.19 -2.80
N ALA A 811 -30.30 4.59 -2.20
CA ALA A 811 -30.39 3.22 -1.68
C ALA A 811 -31.42 3.07 -0.54
N SER A 812 -31.72 4.15 0.19
CA SER A 812 -32.70 4.15 1.27
C SER A 812 -34.12 4.23 0.72
N TYR A 813 -34.43 5.20 -0.15
CA TYR A 813 -35.72 5.25 -0.84
C TYR A 813 -35.99 3.94 -1.61
N GLY A 814 -34.97 3.43 -2.32
CA GLY A 814 -35.04 2.19 -3.08
C GLY A 814 -35.21 0.91 -2.25
N ALA A 815 -34.84 0.90 -0.98
CA ALA A 815 -35.08 -0.22 -0.07
C ALA A 815 -36.55 -0.30 0.39
N HIS A 816 -37.29 0.82 0.35
CA HIS A 816 -38.70 0.91 0.73
C HIS A 816 -39.64 1.13 -0.48
N ASN A 817 -39.15 0.97 -1.71
CA ASN A 817 -39.91 1.16 -2.95
C ASN A 817 -40.47 2.59 -3.15
N ALA A 818 -39.78 3.60 -2.61
CA ALA A 818 -40.12 5.03 -2.75
C ALA A 818 -39.61 5.62 -4.09
N LEU A 819 -40.17 5.11 -5.20
CA LEU A 819 -39.70 5.43 -6.56
C LEU A 819 -39.90 6.92 -6.97
N PRO A 820 -41.01 7.60 -6.63
CA PRO A 820 -41.16 9.04 -6.90
C PRO A 820 -40.07 9.88 -6.23
N GLU A 821 -39.76 9.59 -4.97
CA GLU A 821 -38.74 10.26 -4.17
C GLU A 821 -37.34 10.06 -4.75
N MET A 822 -37.03 8.86 -5.27
CA MET A 822 -35.80 8.61 -6.03
C MET A 822 -35.71 9.49 -7.29
N GLY A 823 -36.82 9.72 -8.00
CA GLY A 823 -36.87 10.58 -9.18
C GLY A 823 -36.63 12.06 -8.85
N LEU A 824 -37.26 12.54 -7.78
CA LEU A 824 -37.02 13.89 -7.24
C LEU A 824 -35.57 14.06 -6.78
N TRP A 825 -35.00 13.06 -6.11
CA TRP A 825 -33.60 13.10 -5.66
C TRP A 825 -32.58 13.03 -6.80
N LEU A 826 -32.83 12.26 -7.86
CA LEU A 826 -31.99 12.28 -9.07
C LEU A 826 -31.95 13.68 -9.71
N ARG A 827 -33.08 14.40 -9.71
CA ARG A 827 -33.13 15.81 -10.15
C ARG A 827 -32.36 16.73 -9.20
N LYS A 828 -32.49 16.56 -7.87
CA LYS A 828 -31.69 17.33 -6.89
C LYS A 828 -30.18 17.07 -7.03
N MET A 829 -29.78 15.83 -7.33
CA MET A 829 -28.38 15.51 -7.65
C MET A 829 -27.89 16.26 -8.91
N LYS A 830 -28.68 16.28 -9.98
CA LYS A 830 -28.38 17.06 -11.20
C LYS A 830 -28.23 18.56 -10.89
N THR A 831 -29.11 19.17 -10.08
CA THR A 831 -29.02 20.60 -9.73
C THR A 831 -27.89 20.93 -8.75
N LEU A 832 -27.47 19.99 -7.90
CA LEU A 832 -26.30 20.12 -7.02
C LEU A 832 -24.96 19.80 -7.73
N GLY A 833 -24.97 19.47 -9.03
CA GLY A 833 -23.76 19.10 -9.77
C GLY A 833 -23.14 17.75 -9.36
N ILE A 834 -23.88 16.91 -8.62
CA ILE A 834 -23.40 15.62 -8.12
C ILE A 834 -23.47 14.59 -9.27
N PRO A 835 -22.33 14.04 -9.75
CA PRO A 835 -22.32 13.15 -10.89
C PRO A 835 -23.02 11.82 -10.59
N LEU A 836 -23.86 11.38 -11.55
CA LEU A 836 -24.49 10.07 -11.54
C LEU A 836 -23.44 9.02 -11.91
N SER A 837 -23.40 7.90 -11.18
CA SER A 837 -22.34 6.89 -11.28
C SER A 837 -22.90 5.49 -11.57
N ILE A 838 -22.04 4.52 -11.88
CA ILE A 838 -22.43 3.09 -11.95
C ILE A 838 -23.14 2.64 -10.66
N ARG A 839 -22.70 3.13 -9.49
CA ARG A 839 -23.37 2.84 -8.21
C ARG A 839 -24.77 3.44 -8.13
N THR A 840 -24.98 4.60 -8.73
CA THR A 840 -26.28 5.28 -8.83
C THR A 840 -27.24 4.46 -9.70
N CYS A 841 -26.81 4.05 -10.89
CA CYS A 841 -27.60 3.17 -11.77
C CYS A 841 -27.88 1.81 -11.12
N ASN A 842 -26.94 1.27 -10.32
CA ASN A 842 -27.15 0.06 -9.52
C ASN A 842 -28.19 0.29 -8.41
N SER A 843 -28.12 1.39 -7.65
CA SER A 843 -29.09 1.66 -6.58
C SER A 843 -30.51 1.92 -7.10
N VAL A 844 -30.66 2.54 -8.27
CA VAL A 844 -31.98 2.86 -8.83
C VAL A 844 -32.60 1.68 -9.57
N LEU A 845 -31.90 1.08 -10.53
CA LEU A 845 -32.50 0.10 -11.44
C LEU A 845 -32.72 -1.29 -10.80
N ASN A 846 -32.08 -1.59 -9.67
CA ASN A 846 -32.41 -2.77 -8.86
C ASN A 846 -33.66 -2.57 -7.99
N SER A 847 -34.14 -1.33 -7.80
CA SER A 847 -35.37 -1.04 -7.06
C SER A 847 -36.60 -0.94 -7.95
N CYS A 848 -36.43 -0.81 -9.27
CA CYS A 848 -37.49 -0.87 -10.28
C CYS A 848 -38.11 -2.28 -10.35
N PRO A 849 -39.37 -2.51 -9.86
CA PRO A 849 -39.93 -3.84 -9.70
C PRO A 849 -40.17 -4.57 -11.02
N THR A 850 -40.57 -3.88 -12.08
CA THR A 850 -40.84 -4.45 -13.40
C THR A 850 -39.53 -4.84 -14.09
N ILE A 851 -38.51 -3.97 -14.02
CA ILE A 851 -37.16 -4.31 -14.51
C ILE A 851 -36.67 -5.58 -13.82
N MET A 852 -36.75 -5.64 -12.48
CA MET A 852 -36.29 -6.80 -11.72
C MET A 852 -37.20 -8.03 -11.84
N ALA A 853 -38.44 -7.89 -12.33
CA ALA A 853 -39.30 -9.01 -12.70
C ALA A 853 -38.87 -9.61 -14.06
N LEU A 854 -38.60 -8.78 -15.07
CA LEU A 854 -38.04 -9.21 -16.36
C LEU A 854 -36.72 -9.98 -16.13
N MET A 855 -35.82 -9.40 -15.33
CA MET A 855 -34.50 -9.99 -15.03
C MET A 855 -34.53 -11.31 -14.24
N ARG A 856 -35.69 -11.76 -13.75
CA ARG A 856 -35.87 -13.08 -13.09
C ARG A 856 -36.32 -14.18 -14.05
N ASN A 857 -37.01 -13.82 -15.13
CA ASN A 857 -37.63 -14.76 -16.06
C ASN A 857 -36.81 -14.82 -17.35
N LEU A 858 -35.67 -15.52 -17.31
CA LEU A 858 -34.70 -15.53 -18.42
C LEU A 858 -35.26 -16.09 -19.73
N ASP A 859 -36.31 -16.91 -19.68
CA ASP A 859 -37.01 -17.49 -20.84
C ASP A 859 -38.04 -16.53 -21.51
N ALA A 860 -38.11 -15.26 -21.07
CA ALA A 860 -39.05 -14.27 -21.60
C ALA A 860 -38.49 -13.47 -22.80
N TYR A 861 -39.39 -12.89 -23.58
CA TYR A 861 -39.04 -11.90 -24.60
C TYR A 861 -38.61 -10.59 -23.92
N TYR A 862 -37.39 -10.13 -24.18
CA TYR A 862 -36.90 -8.85 -23.69
C TYR A 862 -37.31 -7.73 -24.65
N PRO A 863 -37.74 -6.56 -24.15
CA PRO A 863 -37.64 -5.32 -24.91
C PRO A 863 -36.21 -5.12 -25.41
N VAL A 864 -36.03 -4.84 -26.71
CA VAL A 864 -34.73 -4.68 -27.38
C VAL A 864 -34.42 -3.23 -27.73
N SER A 865 -35.25 -2.30 -27.24
CA SER A 865 -35.06 -0.85 -27.31
C SER A 865 -35.57 -0.15 -26.05
N ILE A 866 -35.04 1.05 -25.77
CA ILE A 866 -35.53 1.91 -24.69
C ILE A 866 -37.02 2.24 -24.88
N GLN A 867 -37.46 2.45 -26.14
CA GLN A 867 -38.85 2.78 -26.45
C GLN A 867 -39.84 1.62 -26.23
N GLU A 868 -39.38 0.37 -26.31
CA GLU A 868 -40.20 -0.79 -25.91
C GLU A 868 -40.23 -0.96 -24.40
N LEU A 869 -39.09 -0.79 -23.73
CA LEU A 869 -39.01 -0.86 -22.27
C LEU A 869 -39.92 0.20 -21.62
N LEU A 870 -39.85 1.46 -22.07
CA LEU A 870 -40.69 2.56 -21.57
C LEU A 870 -42.20 2.36 -21.79
N LYS A 871 -42.65 1.38 -22.58
CA LYS A 871 -44.07 1.03 -22.77
C LYS A 871 -44.59 -0.02 -21.78
N ILE A 872 -43.70 -0.71 -21.07
CA ILE A 872 -44.06 -1.78 -20.11
C ILE A 872 -43.75 -1.44 -18.65
N LEU A 873 -42.97 -0.39 -18.41
CA LEU A 873 -42.67 0.13 -17.08
C LEU A 873 -43.85 0.93 -16.50
N SER A 874 -43.91 1.05 -15.17
CA SER A 874 -44.80 2.03 -14.51
C SER A 874 -44.40 3.48 -14.85
N GLU A 875 -45.24 4.46 -14.55
CA GLU A 875 -44.93 5.88 -14.79
C GLU A 875 -43.70 6.32 -13.97
N GLU A 876 -43.58 5.83 -12.74
CA GLU A 876 -42.45 6.08 -11.84
C GLU A 876 -41.16 5.42 -12.34
N GLU A 877 -41.22 4.14 -12.75
CA GLU A 877 -40.07 3.44 -13.33
C GLU A 877 -39.63 4.07 -14.66
N ALA A 878 -40.57 4.47 -15.51
CA ALA A 878 -40.30 5.15 -16.77
C ALA A 878 -39.68 6.53 -16.56
N MET A 879 -40.07 7.25 -15.51
CA MET A 879 -39.40 8.49 -15.07
C MET A 879 -37.96 8.21 -14.63
N LEU A 880 -37.74 7.23 -13.73
CA LEU A 880 -36.39 6.87 -13.25
C LEU A 880 -35.44 6.46 -14.39
N VAL A 881 -35.93 5.68 -15.36
CA VAL A 881 -35.13 5.26 -16.52
C VAL A 881 -34.75 6.45 -17.40
N LYS A 882 -35.66 7.40 -17.66
CA LYS A 882 -35.36 8.63 -18.41
C LYS A 882 -34.27 9.47 -17.72
N GLU A 883 -34.42 9.71 -16.41
CA GLU A 883 -33.46 10.51 -15.63
C GLU A 883 -32.02 9.95 -15.68
N LEU A 884 -31.86 8.63 -15.80
CA LEU A 884 -30.57 7.94 -15.89
C LEU A 884 -30.01 7.85 -17.32
N ILE A 885 -30.85 7.75 -18.36
CA ILE A 885 -30.40 7.71 -19.76
C ILE A 885 -29.69 9.02 -20.14
N GLU A 886 -30.10 10.15 -19.56
CA GLU A 886 -29.44 11.45 -19.74
C GLU A 886 -28.05 11.57 -19.08
N SER A 887 -27.56 10.52 -18.40
CA SER A 887 -26.33 10.56 -17.59
C SER A 887 -25.01 10.33 -18.36
N SER A 888 -23.88 10.64 -17.71
CA SER A 888 -22.53 10.31 -18.19
C SER A 888 -22.20 8.81 -18.15
N VAL A 889 -23.00 7.97 -17.47
CA VAL A 889 -22.61 6.60 -17.11
C VAL A 889 -22.36 5.71 -18.33
N LEU A 890 -23.10 5.89 -19.43
CA LEU A 890 -22.80 5.19 -20.69
C LEU A 890 -21.44 5.61 -21.28
N LYS A 891 -21.04 6.88 -21.14
CA LYS A 891 -19.74 7.39 -21.62
C LYS A 891 -18.58 6.86 -20.77
N GLU A 892 -18.80 6.68 -19.46
CA GLU A 892 -17.84 6.03 -18.57
C GLU A 892 -17.70 4.52 -18.87
N ALA A 893 -18.80 3.87 -19.25
CA ALA A 893 -18.83 2.44 -19.62
C ALA A 893 -18.37 2.14 -21.06
N THR A 894 -18.24 3.15 -21.94
CA THR A 894 -17.99 2.96 -23.38
C THR A 894 -16.69 3.62 -23.83
N LYS A 895 -15.76 2.82 -24.36
CA LYS A 895 -14.55 3.27 -25.06
C LYS A 895 -14.78 3.18 -26.58
N TRP A 896 -14.37 4.22 -27.32
CA TRP A 896 -14.56 4.30 -28.76
C TRP A 896 -13.29 4.82 -29.44
N ASP A 897 -12.63 3.97 -30.23
CA ASP A 897 -11.51 4.34 -31.08
C ASP A 897 -11.51 3.53 -32.40
N THR A 898 -10.58 3.84 -33.31
CA THR A 898 -10.50 3.20 -34.64
C THR A 898 -10.26 1.68 -34.61
N SER A 899 -9.71 1.18 -33.51
CA SER A 899 -9.37 -0.23 -33.30
C SER A 899 -10.50 -0.96 -32.58
N GLU A 900 -11.06 -0.37 -31.52
CA GLU A 900 -12.04 -1.02 -30.65
C GLU A 900 -13.20 -0.09 -30.26
N GLY A 901 -14.43 -0.54 -30.48
CA GLY A 901 -15.64 -0.01 -29.83
C GLY A 901 -16.05 -0.93 -28.68
N LYS A 902 -15.72 -0.58 -27.43
CA LYS A 902 -15.91 -1.44 -26.26
C LYS A 902 -16.97 -0.90 -25.30
N LEU A 903 -17.90 -1.76 -24.90
CA LEU A 903 -18.75 -1.59 -23.71
C LEU A 903 -18.21 -2.45 -22.56
N ASP A 904 -18.10 -1.88 -21.36
CA ASP A 904 -17.73 -2.60 -20.14
C ASP A 904 -18.86 -2.56 -19.10
N LEU A 905 -19.49 -3.72 -18.88
CA LEU A 905 -20.57 -3.90 -17.90
C LEU A 905 -20.04 -4.45 -16.56
N HIS A 906 -18.72 -4.45 -16.35
CA HIS A 906 -18.14 -4.94 -15.10
C HIS A 906 -18.57 -4.10 -13.88
N GLY A 907 -19.02 -4.77 -12.81
CA GLY A 907 -19.53 -4.12 -11.60
C GLY A 907 -20.97 -3.58 -11.72
N MET A 908 -21.62 -3.75 -12.87
CA MET A 908 -23.05 -3.47 -13.02
C MET A 908 -23.90 -4.63 -12.50
N HIS A 909 -25.02 -4.31 -11.85
CA HIS A 909 -26.06 -5.28 -11.52
C HIS A 909 -26.95 -5.56 -12.73
N LEU A 910 -27.77 -6.61 -12.66
CA LEU A 910 -28.48 -7.16 -13.82
C LEU A 910 -29.42 -6.14 -14.50
N GLY A 911 -30.28 -5.45 -13.75
CA GLY A 911 -31.15 -4.40 -14.30
C GLY A 911 -30.39 -3.18 -14.85
N SER A 912 -29.23 -2.85 -14.29
CA SER A 912 -28.40 -1.73 -14.73
C SER A 912 -27.63 -2.07 -16.01
N ALA A 913 -27.06 -3.27 -16.08
CA ALA A 913 -26.43 -3.80 -17.28
C ALA A 913 -27.42 -3.93 -18.44
N TYR A 914 -28.68 -4.27 -18.15
CA TYR A 914 -29.77 -4.31 -19.13
C TYR A 914 -30.03 -2.92 -19.76
N VAL A 915 -30.32 -1.91 -18.94
CA VAL A 915 -30.65 -0.56 -19.46
C VAL A 915 -29.44 0.07 -20.17
N ILE A 916 -28.22 -0.08 -19.64
CA ILE A 916 -27.00 0.40 -20.30
C ILE A 916 -26.75 -0.33 -21.62
N MET A 917 -27.06 -1.63 -21.74
CA MET A 917 -26.97 -2.36 -23.01
C MET A 917 -27.95 -1.83 -24.06
N LEU A 918 -29.20 -1.53 -23.68
CA LEU A 918 -30.18 -0.93 -24.59
C LEU A 918 -29.74 0.47 -25.05
N GLN A 919 -29.27 1.29 -24.11
CA GLN A 919 -28.76 2.63 -24.42
C GLN A 919 -27.53 2.58 -25.33
N TRP A 920 -26.62 1.63 -25.09
CA TRP A 920 -25.48 1.37 -25.97
C TRP A 920 -25.92 0.95 -27.37
N MET A 921 -26.90 0.05 -27.53
CA MET A 921 -27.40 -0.35 -28.85
C MET A 921 -27.99 0.83 -29.65
N GLU A 922 -28.63 1.79 -28.99
CA GLU A 922 -29.19 2.99 -29.63
C GLU A 922 -28.09 3.99 -30.01
N GLU A 923 -27.15 4.28 -29.10
CA GLU A 923 -25.96 5.11 -29.37
C GLU A 923 -25.08 4.52 -30.48
N MET A 924 -24.88 3.20 -30.49
CA MET A 924 -24.17 2.46 -31.52
C MET A 924 -24.84 2.59 -32.89
N ARG A 925 -26.17 2.53 -32.94
CA ARG A 925 -26.94 2.72 -34.18
C ARG A 925 -26.72 4.12 -34.74
N ASN A 926 -26.80 5.15 -33.90
CA ASN A 926 -26.63 6.55 -34.30
C ASN A 926 -25.23 6.78 -34.90
N ARG A 927 -24.18 6.51 -34.10
CA ARG A 927 -22.77 6.67 -34.55
C ARG A 927 -22.46 5.91 -35.83
N LEU A 928 -22.95 4.68 -35.97
CA LEU A 928 -22.71 3.89 -37.19
C LEU A 928 -23.56 4.36 -38.39
N SER A 929 -24.64 5.11 -38.18
CA SER A 929 -25.51 5.62 -39.26
C SER A 929 -25.02 6.95 -39.83
N ASP A 930 -24.62 7.90 -38.98
CA ASP A 930 -24.33 9.30 -39.34
C ASP A 930 -23.17 9.49 -40.34
N GLY A 931 -22.34 8.46 -40.54
CA GLY A 931 -21.29 8.44 -41.55
C GLY A 931 -20.02 9.23 -41.20
N GLU A 932 -20.10 10.22 -40.31
CA GLU A 932 -18.94 10.98 -39.81
C GLU A 932 -18.01 10.14 -38.91
N HIS A 933 -18.55 9.17 -38.19
CA HIS A 933 -17.78 8.34 -37.25
C HIS A 933 -17.07 7.18 -37.96
N VAL A 934 -15.75 7.07 -37.74
CA VAL A 934 -14.96 5.91 -38.19
C VAL A 934 -15.45 4.64 -37.51
N ILE A 935 -15.80 3.63 -38.31
CA ILE A 935 -16.24 2.31 -37.84
C ILE A 935 -15.05 1.58 -37.19
N PRO A 936 -15.12 1.14 -35.92
CA PRO A 936 -14.03 0.40 -35.28
C PRO A 936 -13.75 -0.94 -35.98
N ALA A 937 -12.49 -1.39 -35.94
CA ALA A 937 -12.12 -2.69 -36.51
C ALA A 937 -12.83 -3.85 -35.80
N GLU A 938 -12.86 -3.83 -34.46
CA GLU A 938 -13.55 -4.79 -33.59
C GLU A 938 -14.48 -4.06 -32.60
N ILE A 939 -15.56 -4.73 -32.20
CA ILE A 939 -16.54 -4.26 -31.23
C ILE A 939 -16.72 -5.32 -30.16
N THR A 940 -16.67 -4.88 -28.90
CA THR A 940 -16.44 -5.71 -27.72
C THR A 940 -17.50 -5.39 -26.64
N VAL A 941 -18.15 -6.39 -26.06
CA VAL A 941 -19.01 -6.23 -24.88
C VAL A 941 -18.51 -7.14 -23.76
N VAL A 942 -18.10 -6.55 -22.63
CA VAL A 942 -17.54 -7.26 -21.47
C VAL A 942 -18.61 -7.43 -20.39
N CYS A 943 -18.95 -8.68 -20.06
CA CYS A 943 -19.99 -9.06 -19.09
C CYS A 943 -19.41 -9.68 -17.80
N GLY A 944 -18.11 -9.48 -17.53
CA GLY A 944 -17.41 -9.94 -16.34
C GLY A 944 -15.90 -10.13 -16.56
N SER A 945 -15.14 -10.03 -15.46
CA SER A 945 -13.68 -10.18 -15.46
C SER A 945 -13.24 -11.65 -15.44
N GLY A 946 -12.15 -11.96 -16.15
CA GLY A 946 -11.36 -13.17 -15.87
C GLY A 946 -10.84 -13.19 -14.42
N ASN A 947 -10.36 -14.36 -13.97
CA ASN A 947 -9.73 -14.59 -12.66
C ASN A 947 -10.58 -14.41 -11.37
N HIS A 948 -11.87 -14.01 -11.47
CA HIS A 948 -12.79 -14.03 -10.32
C HIS A 948 -13.97 -15.02 -10.45
N SER A 949 -14.02 -15.83 -11.50
CA SER A 949 -14.82 -17.07 -11.53
C SER A 949 -14.02 -18.24 -10.93
N THR A 950 -13.98 -18.32 -9.60
CA THR A 950 -13.43 -19.47 -8.85
C THR A 950 -14.50 -20.51 -8.48
N VAL A 951 -15.77 -20.23 -8.79
CA VAL A 951 -16.93 -21.10 -8.57
C VAL A 951 -17.63 -21.36 -9.89
N ARG A 952 -18.03 -22.61 -10.11
CA ARG A 952 -18.83 -23.04 -11.26
C ARG A 952 -20.26 -22.50 -11.16
N GLY A 953 -20.47 -21.30 -11.68
CA GLY A 953 -21.76 -20.64 -11.85
C GLY A 953 -21.65 -19.60 -12.96
N GLU A 954 -22.69 -19.44 -13.76
CA GLU A 954 -22.70 -18.53 -14.90
C GLU A 954 -22.96 -17.09 -14.46
N SER A 955 -22.35 -16.10 -15.12
CA SER A 955 -22.63 -14.68 -14.86
C SER A 955 -24.06 -14.36 -15.32
N PRO A 956 -24.98 -13.90 -14.45
CA PRO A 956 -26.34 -13.58 -14.87
C PRO A 956 -26.38 -12.50 -15.96
N VAL A 957 -25.47 -11.53 -15.89
CA VAL A 957 -25.30 -10.49 -16.93
C VAL A 957 -24.87 -11.12 -18.25
N LYS A 958 -23.97 -12.11 -18.24
CA LYS A 958 -23.62 -12.85 -19.46
C LYS A 958 -24.83 -13.61 -20.02
N SER A 959 -25.61 -14.31 -19.19
CA SER A 959 -26.76 -15.09 -19.66
C SER A 959 -27.83 -14.20 -20.28
N MET A 960 -28.17 -13.08 -19.62
CA MET A 960 -29.05 -12.03 -20.16
C MET A 960 -28.55 -11.48 -21.49
N ILE A 961 -27.27 -11.09 -21.59
CA ILE A 961 -26.70 -10.58 -22.84
C ILE A 961 -26.69 -11.67 -23.93
N THR A 962 -26.47 -12.93 -23.58
CA THR A 962 -26.54 -14.06 -24.55
C THR A 962 -27.93 -14.14 -25.18
N GLU A 963 -28.99 -14.01 -24.37
CA GLU A 963 -30.37 -14.10 -24.85
C GLU A 963 -30.79 -12.84 -25.64
N ILE A 964 -30.42 -11.64 -25.21
CA ILE A 964 -30.63 -10.40 -25.99
C ILE A 964 -29.95 -10.51 -27.36
N MET A 965 -28.71 -11.02 -27.42
CA MET A 965 -27.98 -11.25 -28.67
C MET A 965 -28.66 -12.32 -29.56
N ALA A 966 -29.30 -13.34 -28.96
CA ALA A 966 -30.05 -14.35 -29.70
C ALA A 966 -31.37 -13.78 -30.29
N GLN A 967 -32.17 -13.08 -29.48
CA GLN A 967 -33.44 -12.47 -29.89
C GLN A 967 -33.24 -11.42 -30.99
N THR A 968 -32.17 -10.62 -30.89
CA THR A 968 -31.79 -9.61 -31.90
C THR A 968 -31.05 -10.19 -33.12
N ARG A 969 -30.78 -11.50 -33.18
CA ARG A 969 -30.01 -12.19 -34.25
C ARG A 969 -28.60 -11.60 -34.45
N SER A 970 -27.95 -11.21 -33.37
CA SER A 970 -26.66 -10.52 -33.38
C SER A 970 -25.54 -11.34 -34.02
N PRO A 971 -24.61 -10.70 -34.78
CA PRO A 971 -23.41 -11.34 -35.28
C PRO A 971 -22.33 -11.54 -34.19
N MET A 972 -22.52 -11.00 -32.99
CA MET A 972 -21.56 -11.09 -31.89
C MET A 972 -21.41 -12.51 -31.36
N ARG A 973 -20.16 -12.90 -31.05
CA ARG A 973 -19.81 -14.24 -30.60
C ARG A 973 -19.02 -14.16 -29.30
N ILE A 974 -19.22 -15.14 -28.41
CA ILE A 974 -18.40 -15.26 -27.20
C ILE A 974 -16.93 -15.45 -27.63
N ASP A 975 -16.02 -14.66 -27.06
CA ASP A 975 -14.60 -14.77 -27.34
C ASP A 975 -14.04 -16.12 -26.83
N ARG A 976 -13.16 -16.72 -27.64
CA ARG A 976 -12.47 -17.98 -27.36
C ARG A 976 -11.39 -17.83 -26.28
N LYS A 977 -10.86 -16.63 -26.05
CA LYS A 977 -9.90 -16.35 -24.96
C LYS A 977 -10.61 -15.95 -23.66
N ASN A 978 -11.59 -15.06 -23.73
CA ASN A 978 -12.39 -14.61 -22.59
C ASN A 978 -13.87 -15.00 -22.71
N ASN A 979 -14.25 -16.08 -22.01
CA ASN A 979 -15.64 -16.54 -21.90
C ASN A 979 -16.62 -15.52 -21.28
N GLY A 980 -16.16 -14.42 -20.69
CA GLY A 980 -16.98 -13.30 -20.19
C GLY A 980 -17.20 -12.16 -21.20
N CYS A 981 -16.71 -12.31 -22.44
CA CYS A 981 -16.67 -11.27 -23.45
C CYS A 981 -17.37 -11.70 -24.75
N PHE A 982 -18.04 -10.76 -25.43
CA PHE A 982 -18.60 -10.92 -26.77
C PHE A 982 -17.87 -10.00 -27.75
N VAL A 983 -17.57 -10.50 -28.96
CA VAL A 983 -16.83 -9.78 -30.01
C VAL A 983 -17.45 -9.93 -31.39
N ALA A 984 -17.32 -8.89 -32.22
CA ALA A 984 -17.58 -8.91 -33.67
C ALA A 984 -16.78 -7.83 -34.40
N LYS A 985 -16.58 -7.98 -35.71
CA LYS A 985 -15.99 -6.91 -36.54
C LYS A 985 -16.97 -5.75 -36.72
N GLY A 986 -16.52 -4.50 -36.62
CA GLY A 986 -17.42 -3.34 -36.65
C GLY A 986 -18.25 -3.22 -37.94
N ASN A 987 -17.66 -3.54 -39.10
CA ASN A 987 -18.39 -3.61 -40.38
C ASN A 987 -19.50 -4.67 -40.45
N VAL A 988 -19.50 -5.65 -39.54
CA VAL A 988 -20.56 -6.67 -39.44
C VAL A 988 -21.63 -6.23 -38.43
N VAL A 989 -21.23 -5.55 -37.34
CA VAL A 989 -22.16 -4.90 -36.40
C VAL A 989 -22.94 -3.77 -37.06
N LYS A 990 -22.29 -2.95 -37.92
CA LYS A 990 -22.99 -1.93 -38.73
C LYS A 990 -24.11 -2.55 -39.56
N LYS A 991 -23.85 -3.65 -40.28
CA LYS A 991 -24.87 -4.39 -41.07
C LYS A 991 -25.94 -5.12 -40.25
N TRP A 992 -25.94 -4.97 -38.93
CA TRP A 992 -26.91 -5.58 -38.01
C TRP A 992 -27.72 -4.50 -37.26
N LEU A 993 -27.09 -3.37 -36.91
CA LEU A 993 -27.76 -2.22 -36.29
C LEU A 993 -28.31 -1.21 -37.32
N CYS A 994 -27.76 -1.18 -38.54
CA CYS A 994 -28.09 -0.24 -39.62
C CYS A 994 -28.43 -1.02 -40.91
#